data_AF-A0AAX1D100-F1
#
_entry.id   AF-A0AAX1D100-F1
#
_cell.length_a   1.000
_cell.length_b   1.000
_cell.length_c   1.000
_cell.angle_alpha   90.00
_cell.angle_beta   90.00
_cell.angle_gamma   90.00
#
_symmetry.space_group_name_H-M   'P 1'
#
loop_
_entity.id
_entity.type
_entity.pdbx_description
1 polymer ?
#
loop_
_entity_poly.entity_id
_entity_poly.type
_entity_poly.pdbx_seq_one_letter_code
_entity_poly.pdbx_strand_id
1 'polypeptide(L)'
;MTSAKDPIHAGKRRFLRNAAASTAGLTALSMFPPAIRRALAIPANNRTGTINDVEHVVILMQENRSFDMYFGTFKGVRGFGDRITVPLPQNRSVWEQTNGTRVVLPYHLDSTKGNAQRVSGTPHDYPDAQNAWDGGRLYQWPRYKQNQSMGYYTRQELPFQFALAEAFTLCDAYHCSSHGGTNTNRLFHWTGTNDPLALGNGPSTRNQWDGLGASTIGWTWKTYPEKLQENGVSWKVYQNLPDNFTDNPLAGFRQFRKAYELSGNDPTASNPNPPAWTPAADSGNPLYKGVANTMAGDNGLLQSFRDDVLNGSLPQVSWIVAPANYSEHPGPSSPVQGAWYIQETLNALTANPDVWSKTVLLINFDENDGFFDHVPSPAAPSLNPDGSMAGASTINTDLERHIKPSLQDAADKRVYGPGPRVPMYVVSPWSRGGWVNSQAFDHTSVLRFLEARFGVKETNISDYRRAVLGDLTSAFNFATPNSEQLPDLTMWTKATADQTRADQQALAQVPLPDTTTQAKPRQETGVRPSRALPYEMHTSGRAQPGSSAMWLVFANTGSAAGVFHVYDRLHLDRLPRRYAVEPNKQLEGSWDVAADGGKYDLWVMGPNGYLRHFAGDLALARTEGLGAEIRVCYDIANGDVYTSFINSGTRPCTFVITPNAYYTNNEKWTITVPAGSQVEQSWSLKASGNWYDFTARLNEDPAYIRRFAGRVETGKASVTDPAMGQ
;
A
#
# COMPACT_ATOMS: atom_id res chain seq x y z
N MET A 1 -3.07 -59.02 -9.05
CA MET A 1 -4.35 -58.50 -9.56
C MET A 1 -4.59 -57.14 -8.93
N THR A 2 -4.31 -56.08 -9.69
CA THR A 2 -4.49 -54.68 -9.30
C THR A 2 -5.96 -54.31 -9.45
N SER A 3 -6.63 -54.02 -8.32
CA SER A 3 -8.01 -53.54 -8.31
C SER A 3 -8.07 -52.11 -8.84
N ALA A 4 -8.62 -51.95 -10.04
CA ALA A 4 -9.00 -50.64 -10.59
C ALA A 4 -10.03 -49.98 -9.66
N LYS A 5 -9.74 -48.76 -9.19
CA LYS A 5 -10.74 -47.92 -8.50
C LYS A 5 -11.72 -47.40 -9.54
N ASP A 6 -12.99 -47.71 -9.33
CA ASP A 6 -14.11 -47.35 -10.20
C ASP A 6 -14.24 -45.82 -10.39
N PRO A 7 -14.03 -45.30 -11.61
CA PRO A 7 -14.06 -43.86 -11.89
C PRO A 7 -15.44 -43.22 -11.67
N ILE A 8 -16.52 -44.02 -11.64
CA ILE A 8 -17.89 -43.54 -11.45
C ILE A 8 -18.12 -43.07 -9.99
N HIS A 9 -17.46 -43.71 -9.02
CA HIS A 9 -17.63 -43.38 -7.60
C HIS A 9 -16.88 -42.11 -7.19
N ALA A 10 -15.74 -41.81 -7.83
CA ALA A 10 -15.00 -40.57 -7.66
C ALA A 10 -15.76 -39.36 -8.24
N GLY A 11 -16.43 -39.54 -9.39
CA GLY A 11 -17.29 -38.54 -10.01
C GLY A 11 -18.50 -38.16 -9.14
N LYS A 12 -19.17 -39.15 -8.53
CA LYS A 12 -20.31 -38.90 -7.62
C LYS A 12 -19.91 -38.19 -6.32
N ARG A 13 -18.77 -38.50 -5.70
CA ARG A 13 -18.28 -37.77 -4.51
C ARG A 13 -17.85 -36.34 -4.83
N ARG A 14 -17.27 -36.10 -6.00
CA ARG A 14 -16.93 -34.75 -6.50
C ARG A 14 -18.19 -33.94 -6.81
N PHE A 15 -19.17 -34.57 -7.47
CA PHE A 15 -20.47 -33.96 -7.77
C PHE A 15 -21.26 -33.62 -6.50
N LEU A 16 -21.33 -34.52 -5.51
CA LEU A 16 -22.02 -34.28 -4.25
C LEU A 16 -21.32 -33.24 -3.36
N ARG A 17 -19.97 -33.16 -3.38
CA ARG A 17 -19.23 -32.04 -2.76
C ARG A 17 -19.52 -30.71 -3.44
N ASN A 18 -19.59 -30.68 -4.77
CA ASN A 18 -19.91 -29.48 -5.54
C ASN A 18 -21.38 -29.07 -5.37
N ALA A 19 -22.30 -30.02 -5.26
CA ALA A 19 -23.72 -29.78 -5.02
C ALA A 19 -23.98 -29.27 -3.58
N ALA A 20 -23.32 -29.84 -2.57
CA ALA A 20 -23.42 -29.34 -1.19
C ALA A 20 -22.82 -27.92 -1.04
N ALA A 21 -21.75 -27.61 -1.77
CA ALA A 21 -21.18 -26.26 -1.84
C ALA A 21 -22.14 -25.25 -2.52
N SER A 22 -22.94 -25.69 -3.50
CA SER A 22 -23.89 -24.82 -4.20
C SER A 22 -25.03 -24.32 -3.31
N THR A 23 -25.56 -25.12 -2.38
CA THR A 23 -26.69 -24.70 -1.53
C THR A 23 -26.32 -23.72 -0.42
N ALA A 24 -25.10 -23.79 0.13
CA ALA A 24 -24.63 -22.83 1.16
C ALA A 24 -24.00 -21.56 0.56
N GLY A 25 -23.43 -21.64 -0.65
CA GLY A 25 -22.85 -20.47 -1.35
C GLY A 25 -23.89 -19.55 -2.00
N LEU A 26 -25.05 -20.06 -2.40
CA LEU A 26 -26.10 -19.26 -3.05
C LEU A 26 -26.77 -18.26 -2.10
N THR A 27 -26.88 -18.56 -0.80
CA THR A 27 -27.47 -17.64 0.20
C THR A 27 -26.53 -16.51 0.60
N ALA A 28 -25.20 -16.71 0.57
CA ALA A 28 -24.23 -15.63 0.81
C ALA A 28 -24.11 -14.67 -0.39
N LEU A 29 -24.27 -15.19 -1.60
CA LEU A 29 -24.16 -14.41 -2.84
C LEU A 29 -25.26 -13.36 -3.03
N SER A 30 -26.47 -13.49 -2.46
CA SER A 30 -27.58 -12.56 -2.73
C SER A 30 -27.37 -11.14 -2.19
N MET A 31 -26.33 -10.96 -1.38
CA MET A 31 -26.13 -9.77 -0.57
C MET A 31 -25.16 -8.77 -1.25
N PHE A 32 -24.12 -9.22 -1.96
CA PHE A 32 -23.26 -8.29 -2.72
C PHE A 32 -24.01 -7.42 -3.76
N PRO A 33 -23.50 -6.20 -4.07
CA PRO A 33 -23.92 -5.44 -5.25
C PRO A 33 -23.94 -6.31 -6.52
N PRO A 34 -24.92 -6.15 -7.45
CA PRO A 34 -25.07 -7.02 -8.63
C PRO A 34 -23.80 -7.18 -9.46
N ALA A 35 -23.01 -6.11 -9.61
CA ALA A 35 -21.73 -6.12 -10.31
C ALA A 35 -20.74 -7.10 -9.68
N ILE A 36 -20.55 -7.00 -8.36
CA ILE A 36 -19.66 -7.87 -7.58
C ILE A 36 -20.16 -9.31 -7.60
N ARG A 37 -21.47 -9.55 -7.50
CA ARG A 37 -22.05 -10.90 -7.61
C ARG A 37 -21.71 -11.58 -8.92
N ARG A 38 -21.89 -10.89 -10.05
CA ARG A 38 -21.52 -11.42 -11.38
C ARG A 38 -20.02 -11.72 -11.45
N ALA A 39 -19.19 -10.79 -10.96
CA ALA A 39 -17.75 -10.96 -10.95
C ALA A 39 -17.30 -12.19 -10.14
N LEU A 40 -17.88 -12.39 -8.95
CA LEU A 40 -17.58 -13.54 -8.08
C LEU A 40 -18.09 -14.87 -8.64
N ALA A 41 -19.22 -14.86 -9.36
CA ALA A 41 -19.85 -16.05 -9.91
C ALA A 41 -19.07 -16.67 -11.08
N ILE A 42 -18.30 -15.86 -11.81
CA ILE A 42 -17.51 -16.33 -12.95
C ILE A 42 -16.17 -16.87 -12.42
N PRO A 43 -15.85 -18.17 -12.67
CA PRO A 43 -14.61 -18.76 -12.20
C PRO A 43 -13.41 -18.24 -12.97
N ALA A 44 -12.23 -18.31 -12.35
CA ALA A 44 -10.99 -18.01 -13.02
C ALA A 44 -10.69 -19.07 -14.07
N ASN A 45 -10.22 -18.64 -15.24
CA ASN A 45 -9.46 -19.49 -16.14
C ASN A 45 -8.23 -20.00 -15.36
N ASN A 46 -8.07 -21.31 -15.28
CA ASN A 46 -6.98 -21.93 -14.53
C ASN A 46 -6.45 -23.10 -15.34
N ARG A 47 -5.86 -22.76 -16.50
CA ARG A 47 -5.31 -23.74 -17.44
C ARG A 47 -3.91 -24.15 -17.01
N THR A 48 -3.09 -23.20 -16.54
CA THR A 48 -1.71 -23.45 -16.10
C THR A 48 -1.55 -23.36 -14.59
N GLY A 49 -2.47 -22.70 -13.88
CA GLY A 49 -2.34 -22.44 -12.45
C GLY A 49 -1.30 -21.38 -12.12
N THR A 50 -0.99 -20.52 -13.10
CA THR A 50 0.04 -19.48 -13.00
C THR A 50 -0.47 -18.16 -13.58
N ILE A 51 0.31 -17.08 -13.42
CA ILE A 51 0.00 -15.76 -13.99
C ILE A 51 -0.29 -15.79 -15.50
N ASN A 52 0.22 -16.79 -16.23
CA ASN A 52 0.00 -16.94 -17.68
C ASN A 52 -1.46 -17.19 -18.08
N ASP A 53 -2.34 -17.51 -17.12
CA ASP A 53 -3.78 -17.66 -17.37
C ASP A 53 -4.51 -16.31 -17.47
N VAL A 54 -3.91 -15.22 -17.00
CA VAL A 54 -4.37 -13.84 -17.27
C VAL A 54 -4.20 -13.57 -18.76
N GLU A 55 -5.16 -12.97 -19.45
CA GLU A 55 -4.98 -12.49 -20.84
C GLU A 55 -5.10 -10.96 -20.92
N HIS A 56 -5.84 -10.35 -20.00
CA HIS A 56 -6.09 -8.91 -19.96
C HIS A 56 -5.80 -8.32 -18.57
N VAL A 57 -5.14 -7.18 -18.53
CA VAL A 57 -4.96 -6.35 -17.34
C VAL A 57 -5.59 -5.00 -17.60
N VAL A 58 -6.63 -4.67 -16.85
CA VAL A 58 -7.32 -3.39 -16.88
C VAL A 58 -6.94 -2.59 -15.64
N ILE A 59 -6.59 -1.33 -15.84
CA ILE A 59 -6.08 -0.45 -14.80
C ILE A 59 -6.94 0.80 -14.75
N LEU A 60 -7.54 1.07 -13.59
CA LEU A 60 -8.32 2.27 -13.30
C LEU A 60 -7.70 3.00 -12.12
N MET A 61 -7.10 4.16 -12.38
CA MET A 61 -6.52 5.01 -11.34
C MET A 61 -7.45 6.18 -11.03
N GLN A 62 -7.99 6.18 -9.81
CA GLN A 62 -8.82 7.24 -9.24
C GLN A 62 -7.94 8.32 -8.54
N GLU A 63 -8.60 9.35 -8.06
CA GLU A 63 -8.08 10.55 -7.39
C GLU A 63 -8.81 10.80 -6.06
N ASN A 64 -8.34 11.74 -5.26
CA ASN A 64 -7.20 11.35 -4.45
C ASN A 64 -7.63 10.99 -3.00
N ARG A 65 -7.16 9.85 -2.49
CA ARG A 65 -7.62 9.27 -1.21
C ARG A 65 -6.48 8.57 -0.47
N SER A 66 -6.34 8.85 0.82
CA SER A 66 -5.47 8.05 1.68
C SER A 66 -6.11 6.71 2.03
N PHE A 67 -5.29 5.71 2.35
CA PHE A 67 -5.81 4.41 2.80
C PHE A 67 -6.60 4.55 4.10
N ASP A 68 -6.08 5.23 5.13
CA ASP A 68 -6.78 5.41 6.40
C ASP A 68 -8.11 6.18 6.26
N MET A 69 -8.22 7.12 5.30
CA MET A 69 -9.48 7.81 5.03
C MET A 69 -10.58 6.84 4.59
N TYR A 70 -10.26 5.86 3.74
CA TYR A 70 -11.23 4.88 3.25
C TYR A 70 -11.38 3.68 4.18
N PHE A 71 -10.27 3.09 4.58
CA PHE A 71 -10.22 1.78 5.20
C PHE A 71 -9.63 1.78 6.60
N GLY A 72 -9.34 2.94 7.19
CA GLY A 72 -8.88 3.02 8.58
C GLY A 72 -9.86 2.37 9.57
N THR A 73 -11.16 2.37 9.25
CA THR A 73 -12.21 1.74 10.07
C THR A 73 -12.48 0.28 9.72
N PHE A 74 -11.90 -0.25 8.64
CA PHE A 74 -12.19 -1.57 8.11
C PHE A 74 -11.53 -2.68 8.94
N LYS A 75 -12.24 -3.78 9.24
CA LYS A 75 -11.64 -4.86 10.05
C LYS A 75 -10.47 -5.55 9.36
N GLY A 76 -9.44 -5.88 10.13
CA GLY A 76 -8.31 -6.71 9.69
C GLY A 76 -7.29 -6.01 8.78
N VAL A 77 -7.37 -4.70 8.55
CA VAL A 77 -6.29 -3.96 7.87
C VAL A 77 -5.55 -3.08 8.86
N ARG A 78 -4.28 -2.76 8.58
CA ARG A 78 -3.54 -1.76 9.35
C ARG A 78 -4.21 -0.38 9.22
N GLY A 79 -5.15 -0.11 10.11
CA GLY A 79 -5.99 1.09 10.18
C GLY A 79 -5.96 1.71 11.57
N PHE A 80 -7.08 2.28 12.01
CA PHE A 80 -7.17 3.03 13.28
C PHE A 80 -6.94 2.19 14.55
N GLY A 81 -7.09 0.88 14.45
CA GLY A 81 -6.79 -0.11 15.47
C GLY A 81 -5.39 -0.73 15.36
N ASP A 82 -4.50 -0.18 14.52
CA ASP A 82 -3.09 -0.58 14.51
C ASP A 82 -2.47 -0.25 15.87
N ARG A 83 -1.87 -1.28 16.49
CA ARG A 83 -1.27 -1.21 17.83
C ARG A 83 0.20 -0.76 17.77
N ILE A 84 0.81 -0.76 16.59
CA ILE A 84 2.24 -0.52 16.38
C ILE A 84 2.38 0.67 15.43
N THR A 85 2.41 1.85 16.03
CA THR A 85 2.46 3.12 15.31
C THR A 85 3.77 3.87 15.55
N VAL A 86 3.99 4.91 14.76
CA VAL A 86 5.10 5.86 14.96
C VAL A 86 4.95 6.54 16.33
N PRO A 87 6.01 6.59 17.16
CA PRO A 87 5.98 7.30 18.44
C PRO A 87 6.06 8.81 18.21
N LEU A 88 5.22 9.59 18.88
CA LEU A 88 5.24 11.06 18.78
C LEU A 88 5.79 11.71 20.06
N PRO A 89 6.33 12.95 19.96
CA PRO A 89 6.68 13.75 21.13
C PRO A 89 5.50 13.94 22.09
N GLN A 90 5.82 14.24 23.36
CA GLN A 90 4.85 14.47 24.44
C GLN A 90 3.97 13.24 24.73
N ASN A 91 4.47 12.04 24.42
CA ASN A 91 3.77 10.77 24.60
C ASN A 91 2.41 10.71 23.87
N ARG A 92 2.28 11.47 22.79
CA ARG A 92 1.11 11.46 21.91
C ARG A 92 1.11 10.18 21.05
N SER A 93 -0.08 9.71 20.72
CA SER A 93 -0.28 8.69 19.70
C SER A 93 -0.20 9.30 18.30
N VAL A 94 0.04 8.49 17.28
CA VAL A 94 0.10 8.93 15.87
C VAL A 94 -1.20 9.63 15.41
N TRP A 95 -2.31 9.37 16.08
CA TRP A 95 -3.61 9.99 15.81
C TRP A 95 -3.69 11.43 16.33
N GLU A 96 -2.84 11.83 17.27
CA GLU A 96 -2.87 13.15 17.91
C GLU A 96 -1.98 14.16 17.15
N GLN A 97 -2.38 14.50 15.92
CA GLN A 97 -1.66 15.44 15.06
C GLN A 97 -1.87 16.90 15.50
N THR A 98 -0.88 17.79 15.34
CA THR A 98 -1.07 19.24 15.63
C THR A 98 -1.19 20.07 14.34
N ASN A 99 -2.08 21.05 14.35
CA ASN A 99 -2.16 22.07 13.30
C ASN A 99 -1.36 23.34 13.64
N GLY A 100 -0.62 23.34 14.76
CA GLY A 100 0.13 24.48 15.28
C GLY A 100 -0.58 25.26 16.38
N THR A 101 -1.91 25.14 16.52
CA THR A 101 -2.69 25.78 17.59
C THR A 101 -3.37 24.78 18.52
N ARG A 102 -3.77 23.61 18.02
CA ARG A 102 -4.36 22.51 18.81
C ARG A 102 -4.00 21.15 18.25
N VAL A 103 -4.24 20.12 19.07
CA VAL A 103 -4.31 18.74 18.61
C VAL A 103 -5.63 18.53 17.85
N VAL A 104 -5.53 17.80 16.74
CA VAL A 104 -6.60 17.38 15.84
C VAL A 104 -6.51 15.85 15.68
N LEU A 105 -7.53 15.14 16.14
CA LEU A 105 -7.69 13.70 15.90
C LEU A 105 -8.33 13.43 14.53
N PRO A 106 -8.15 12.23 13.96
CA PRO A 106 -9.02 11.78 12.88
C PRO A 106 -10.48 11.88 13.27
N TYR A 107 -11.34 12.41 12.40
CA TYR A 107 -12.76 12.59 12.67
C TYR A 107 -13.63 12.05 11.53
N HIS A 108 -14.78 11.48 11.90
CA HIS A 108 -15.70 10.88 10.95
C HIS A 108 -16.39 11.98 10.13
N LEU A 109 -16.28 11.88 8.80
CA LEU A 109 -17.06 12.63 7.82
C LEU A 109 -18.48 12.06 7.79
N ASP A 110 -19.25 12.37 8.84
CA ASP A 110 -20.60 11.87 9.04
C ASP A 110 -21.59 12.57 8.12
N SER A 111 -22.09 11.82 7.13
CA SER A 111 -23.05 12.29 6.12
C SER A 111 -24.38 12.78 6.69
N THR A 112 -24.70 12.43 7.95
CA THR A 112 -25.90 12.93 8.64
C THR A 112 -25.71 14.30 9.30
N LYS A 113 -24.45 14.73 9.47
CA LYS A 113 -24.08 15.97 10.18
C LYS A 113 -23.57 17.07 9.25
N GLY A 114 -23.31 16.75 7.99
CA GLY A 114 -22.84 17.71 6.99
C GLY A 114 -22.41 17.02 5.71
N ASN A 115 -21.83 17.79 4.80
CA ASN A 115 -21.33 17.32 3.53
C ASN A 115 -20.11 16.41 3.75
N ALA A 116 -20.35 15.11 3.65
CA ALA A 116 -19.29 14.11 3.70
C ALA A 116 -18.70 13.82 2.32
N GLN A 117 -19.46 13.95 1.23
CA GLN A 117 -19.07 13.42 -0.09
C GLN A 117 -18.27 14.40 -0.95
N ARG A 118 -18.40 15.71 -0.71
CA ARG A 118 -17.64 16.78 -1.39
C ARG A 118 -16.84 17.58 -0.37
N VAL A 119 -15.93 16.89 0.32
CA VAL A 119 -14.95 17.52 1.20
C VAL A 119 -14.10 18.51 0.39
N SER A 120 -13.76 19.64 0.97
CA SER A 120 -12.82 20.57 0.35
C SER A 120 -11.45 19.92 0.16
N GLY A 121 -10.83 20.12 -1.01
CA GLY A 121 -9.48 19.63 -1.28
C GLY A 121 -8.47 20.15 -0.26
N THR A 122 -7.34 19.45 -0.13
CA THR A 122 -6.27 19.84 0.78
C THR A 122 -4.96 20.13 0.04
N PRO A 123 -3.99 20.85 0.62
CA PRO A 123 -2.69 21.02 -0.02
C PRO A 123 -2.03 19.65 -0.31
N HIS A 124 -1.62 19.40 -1.55
CA HIS A 124 -0.97 18.15 -1.96
C HIS A 124 0.19 18.35 -2.95
N ASP A 125 0.77 19.55 -2.98
CA ASP A 125 2.00 19.77 -3.73
C ASP A 125 3.23 19.24 -2.99
N TYR A 126 4.35 19.10 -3.71
CA TYR A 126 5.58 18.54 -3.18
C TYR A 126 6.06 19.19 -1.86
N PRO A 127 6.14 20.53 -1.69
CA PRO A 127 6.63 21.08 -0.43
C PRO A 127 5.70 20.83 0.75
N ASP A 128 4.38 20.94 0.58
CA ASP A 128 3.45 20.68 1.68
C ASP A 128 3.38 19.19 2.03
N ALA A 129 3.50 18.29 1.05
CA ALA A 129 3.63 16.85 1.27
C ALA A 129 4.92 16.51 2.02
N GLN A 130 6.05 17.09 1.60
CA GLN A 130 7.34 16.89 2.26
C GLN A 130 7.35 17.44 3.70
N ASN A 131 6.71 18.59 3.93
CA ASN A 131 6.63 19.18 5.26
C ASN A 131 5.68 18.40 6.18
N ALA A 132 4.57 17.86 5.66
CA ALA A 132 3.67 17.00 6.42
C ALA A 132 4.31 15.66 6.80
N TRP A 133 5.07 15.07 5.88
CA TRP A 133 5.83 13.84 6.12
C TRP A 133 6.97 14.04 7.12
N ASP A 134 7.68 15.17 7.02
CA ASP A 134 8.82 15.57 7.84
C ASP A 134 9.85 14.44 8.02
N GLY A 135 10.25 13.85 6.90
CA GLY A 135 11.21 12.74 6.89
C GLY A 135 10.74 11.52 7.70
N GLY A 136 9.43 11.34 7.90
CA GLY A 136 8.83 10.21 8.60
C GLY A 136 8.53 10.44 10.08
N ARG A 137 8.63 11.67 10.61
CA ARG A 137 8.25 11.97 12.00
C ARG A 137 6.74 12.09 12.20
N LEU A 138 5.98 12.50 11.16
CA LEU A 138 4.51 12.42 11.10
C LEU A 138 3.76 12.95 12.34
N TYR A 139 4.02 14.19 12.78
CA TYR A 139 3.40 14.73 14.01
C TYR A 139 2.66 16.08 13.87
N GLN A 140 2.66 16.68 12.67
CA GLN A 140 2.03 17.98 12.39
C GLN A 140 1.23 18.01 11.08
N TRP A 141 0.63 16.87 10.69
CA TRP A 141 -0.01 16.73 9.39
C TRP A 141 -0.97 17.88 8.99
N PRO A 142 -2.01 18.23 9.79
CA PRO A 142 -2.97 19.26 9.42
C PRO A 142 -2.39 20.69 9.43
N ARG A 143 -1.17 20.89 9.95
CA ARG A 143 -0.47 22.19 9.82
C ARG A 143 -0.15 22.51 8.37
N TYR A 144 0.19 21.48 7.60
CA TYR A 144 0.58 21.61 6.19
C TYR A 144 -0.53 21.18 5.24
N LYS A 145 -1.48 20.38 5.73
CA LYS A 145 -2.55 19.76 4.95
C LYS A 145 -3.96 20.25 5.33
N GLN A 146 -4.07 21.27 6.18
CA GLN A 146 -5.35 21.77 6.73
C GLN A 146 -6.09 20.75 7.59
N ASN A 147 -7.06 21.19 8.40
CA ASN A 147 -7.73 20.32 9.37
C ASN A 147 -8.54 19.19 8.73
N GLN A 148 -9.15 19.44 7.55
CA GLN A 148 -9.97 18.43 6.89
C GLN A 148 -9.19 17.22 6.38
N SER A 149 -7.85 17.32 6.28
CA SER A 149 -6.97 16.17 6.01
C SER A 149 -7.10 15.05 7.06
N MET A 150 -7.65 15.33 8.23
CA MET A 150 -7.91 14.35 9.29
C MET A 150 -9.30 13.68 9.16
N GLY A 151 -10.08 14.00 8.13
CA GLY A 151 -11.38 13.37 7.88
C GLY A 151 -11.24 11.91 7.44
N TYR A 152 -12.13 11.04 7.91
CA TYR A 152 -12.23 9.65 7.47
C TYR A 152 -13.68 9.22 7.24
N TYR A 153 -13.87 8.18 6.43
CA TYR A 153 -15.16 7.58 6.17
C TYR A 153 -15.37 6.27 6.93
N THR A 154 -16.63 5.90 7.06
CA THR A 154 -17.03 4.55 7.46
C THR A 154 -17.70 3.85 6.28
N ARG A 155 -18.07 2.58 6.49
CA ARG A 155 -18.91 1.81 5.57
C ARG A 155 -20.22 2.50 5.21
N GLN A 156 -20.75 3.38 6.09
CA GLN A 156 -21.97 4.14 5.82
C GLN A 156 -21.81 5.03 4.57
N GLU A 157 -20.65 5.67 4.43
CA GLU A 157 -20.35 6.56 3.30
C GLU A 157 -19.68 5.85 2.12
N LEU A 158 -19.05 4.68 2.35
CA LEU A 158 -18.30 3.90 1.35
C LEU A 158 -18.76 2.44 1.17
N PRO A 159 -20.07 2.18 1.04
CA PRO A 159 -20.61 0.82 1.08
C PRO A 159 -20.14 -0.06 -0.08
N PHE A 160 -20.00 0.49 -1.29
CA PHE A 160 -19.52 -0.27 -2.45
C PHE A 160 -18.02 -0.59 -2.36
N GLN A 161 -17.21 0.38 -1.96
CA GLN A 161 -15.77 0.21 -1.74
C GLN A 161 -15.48 -0.85 -0.68
N PHE A 162 -16.20 -0.82 0.44
CA PHE A 162 -16.08 -1.83 1.50
C PHE A 162 -16.52 -3.21 1.02
N ALA A 163 -17.62 -3.29 0.25
CA ALA A 163 -18.07 -4.54 -0.35
C ALA A 163 -17.03 -5.11 -1.34
N LEU A 164 -16.34 -4.25 -2.10
CA LEU A 164 -15.28 -4.65 -3.01
C LEU A 164 -14.08 -5.24 -2.25
N ALA A 165 -13.66 -4.59 -1.16
CA ALA A 165 -12.60 -5.08 -0.28
C ALA A 165 -12.98 -6.34 0.52
N GLU A 166 -14.28 -6.63 0.67
CA GLU A 166 -14.77 -7.91 1.21
C GLU A 166 -14.85 -9.00 0.17
N ALA A 167 -15.09 -8.65 -1.08
CA ALA A 167 -15.16 -9.61 -2.17
C ALA A 167 -13.77 -10.04 -2.65
N PHE A 168 -12.80 -9.12 -2.69
CA PHE A 168 -11.50 -9.32 -3.33
C PHE A 168 -10.32 -8.91 -2.44
N THR A 169 -9.09 -9.12 -2.92
CA THR A 169 -7.88 -8.70 -2.21
C THR A 169 -7.79 -7.16 -2.11
N LEU A 170 -7.63 -6.65 -0.90
CA LEU A 170 -7.26 -5.27 -0.58
C LEU A 170 -5.78 -5.23 -0.15
N CYS A 171 -4.98 -4.38 -0.78
CA CYS A 171 -3.58 -4.17 -0.40
C CYS A 171 -3.48 -3.03 0.62
N ASP A 172 -3.15 -3.33 1.88
CA ASP A 172 -3.08 -2.34 2.98
C ASP A 172 -1.68 -1.76 3.21
N ALA A 173 -0.75 -2.03 2.29
CA ALA A 173 0.59 -1.45 2.23
C ALA A 173 0.94 -0.99 0.80
N TYR A 174 -0.04 -0.48 0.05
CA TYR A 174 0.15 0.16 -1.25
C TYR A 174 0.32 1.67 -1.07
N HIS A 175 1.46 2.22 -1.49
CA HIS A 175 1.84 3.62 -1.35
C HIS A 175 1.67 4.37 -2.67
N CYS A 176 1.35 5.66 -2.62
CA CYS A 176 1.64 6.49 -3.77
C CYS A 176 3.16 6.54 -4.00
N SER A 177 3.60 6.75 -5.23
CA SER A 177 5.03 6.66 -5.55
C SER A 177 5.85 7.84 -5.05
N SER A 178 5.25 8.99 -4.76
CA SER A 178 5.92 10.22 -4.37
C SER A 178 5.11 11.01 -3.35
N HIS A 179 5.80 11.70 -2.43
CA HIS A 179 5.26 12.79 -1.63
C HIS A 179 5.05 14.04 -2.51
N GLY A 180 4.03 14.02 -3.36
CA GLY A 180 3.67 15.11 -4.26
C GLY A 180 2.36 14.84 -4.98
N GLY A 181 1.99 15.71 -5.91
CA GLY A 181 0.68 15.69 -6.57
C GLY A 181 0.49 14.62 -7.65
N THR A 182 -0.68 14.66 -8.27
CA THR A 182 -1.22 13.73 -9.27
C THR A 182 -0.24 13.30 -10.33
N ASN A 183 0.26 14.25 -11.13
CA ASN A 183 0.96 13.92 -12.36
C ASN A 183 2.30 13.23 -12.09
N THR A 184 3.01 13.63 -11.03
CA THR A 184 4.27 12.97 -10.65
C THR A 184 4.03 11.52 -10.22
N ASN A 185 2.96 11.24 -9.48
CA ASN A 185 2.59 9.87 -9.12
C ASN A 185 2.17 9.05 -10.34
N ARG A 186 1.38 9.64 -11.25
CA ARG A 186 1.01 9.01 -12.52
C ARG A 186 2.24 8.74 -13.39
N LEU A 187 3.28 9.58 -13.42
CA LEU A 187 4.52 9.27 -14.15
C LEU A 187 5.19 7.97 -13.69
N PHE A 188 5.22 7.69 -12.39
CA PHE A 188 5.70 6.39 -11.90
C PHE A 188 4.81 5.24 -12.37
N HIS A 189 3.49 5.45 -12.40
CA HIS A 189 2.52 4.46 -12.86
C HIS A 189 2.67 4.11 -14.35
N TRP A 190 2.99 5.09 -15.19
CA TRP A 190 3.04 4.92 -16.65
C TRP A 190 4.46 4.71 -17.19
N THR A 191 5.49 5.08 -16.42
CA THR A 191 6.88 5.11 -16.91
C THR A 191 7.91 4.62 -15.91
N GLY A 192 7.52 4.30 -14.67
CA GLY A 192 8.41 3.76 -13.64
C GLY A 192 9.33 4.78 -12.95
N THR A 193 9.29 6.06 -13.34
CA THR A 193 10.18 7.10 -12.79
C THR A 193 9.57 8.50 -12.89
N ASN A 194 10.14 9.46 -12.17
CA ASN A 194 9.94 10.89 -12.38
C ASN A 194 11.13 11.57 -13.08
N ASP A 195 12.13 10.82 -13.57
CA ASP A 195 13.40 11.30 -14.13
C ASP A 195 14.28 12.07 -13.11
N PRO A 196 14.72 11.41 -12.02
CA PRO A 196 15.47 12.05 -10.92
C PRO A 196 16.82 12.65 -11.34
N LEU A 197 17.35 12.24 -12.51
CA LEU A 197 18.62 12.71 -13.06
C LEU A 197 18.47 13.88 -14.05
N ALA A 198 17.24 14.32 -14.34
CA ALA A 198 16.92 15.38 -15.29
C ALA A 198 17.45 15.11 -16.72
N LEU A 199 17.43 13.85 -17.16
CA LEU A 199 17.94 13.46 -18.49
C LEU A 199 16.89 13.63 -19.60
N GLY A 200 15.61 13.65 -19.25
CA GLY A 200 14.50 13.78 -20.17
C GLY A 200 13.53 14.90 -19.82
N ASN A 201 14.07 16.00 -19.30
CA ASN A 201 13.36 17.21 -18.84
C ASN A 201 12.55 17.02 -17.53
N GLY A 202 12.85 16.00 -16.73
CA GLY A 202 12.47 15.96 -15.31
C GLY A 202 13.52 16.65 -14.41
N PRO A 203 13.54 16.36 -13.10
CA PRO A 203 12.54 15.57 -12.39
C PRO A 203 11.17 16.24 -12.40
N SER A 204 10.11 15.44 -12.44
CA SER A 204 8.77 15.93 -12.09
C SER A 204 8.60 15.90 -10.58
N THR A 205 8.17 17.02 -9.99
CA THR A 205 7.80 17.12 -8.57
C THR A 205 6.35 17.55 -8.37
N ARG A 206 5.71 18.10 -9.40
CA ARG A 206 4.37 18.70 -9.38
C ARG A 206 3.64 18.47 -10.70
N ASN A 207 2.42 18.97 -10.80
CA ASN A 207 1.64 18.98 -12.04
C ASN A 207 2.33 19.88 -13.08
N GLN A 208 2.69 19.28 -14.21
CA GLN A 208 3.41 19.93 -15.30
C GLN A 208 3.24 19.13 -16.58
N TRP A 209 3.09 19.83 -17.71
CA TRP A 209 2.84 19.19 -19.01
C TRP A 209 1.63 18.22 -18.99
N ASP A 210 0.64 18.49 -18.13
CA ASP A 210 -0.54 17.64 -17.93
C ASP A 210 -1.52 17.67 -19.12
N GLY A 211 -1.28 18.57 -20.08
CA GLY A 211 -2.03 18.69 -21.32
C GLY A 211 -1.21 18.45 -22.58
N LEU A 212 -1.91 18.32 -23.71
CA LEU A 212 -1.31 18.31 -25.03
C LEU A 212 -0.59 19.63 -25.31
N GLY A 213 0.42 19.56 -26.17
CA GLY A 213 1.27 20.69 -26.56
C GLY A 213 2.14 20.32 -27.75
N ALA A 214 2.94 21.27 -28.25
CA ALA A 214 3.84 21.02 -29.36
C ALA A 214 4.84 19.89 -29.05
N SER A 215 5.15 19.04 -30.04
CA SER A 215 6.08 17.91 -29.89
C SER A 215 7.55 18.32 -29.65
N THR A 216 7.86 19.62 -29.76
CA THR A 216 9.18 20.19 -29.45
C THR A 216 9.41 20.39 -27.94
N ILE A 217 8.37 20.31 -27.12
CA ILE A 217 8.43 20.46 -25.66
C ILE A 217 7.79 19.26 -24.95
N GLY A 218 8.19 19.02 -23.69
CA GLY A 218 7.71 17.89 -22.89
C GLY A 218 8.79 16.88 -22.54
N TRP A 219 8.41 15.82 -21.84
CA TRP A 219 9.31 14.74 -21.44
C TRP A 219 9.79 13.91 -22.63
N THR A 220 10.98 13.32 -22.50
CA THR A 220 11.63 12.59 -23.60
C THR A 220 12.06 11.17 -23.28
N TRP A 221 11.95 10.72 -22.02
CA TRP A 221 12.25 9.33 -21.71
C TRP A 221 11.16 8.40 -22.23
N LYS A 222 11.51 7.13 -22.33
CA LYS A 222 10.64 6.09 -22.86
C LYS A 222 9.59 5.68 -21.85
N THR A 223 8.33 5.68 -22.27
CA THR A 223 7.16 5.27 -21.47
C THR A 223 6.93 3.76 -21.54
N TYR A 224 6.13 3.20 -20.64
CA TYR A 224 5.79 1.77 -20.69
C TYR A 224 4.89 1.39 -21.89
N PRO A 225 3.88 2.18 -22.30
CA PRO A 225 3.13 1.90 -23.52
C PRO A 225 3.99 1.78 -24.78
N GLU A 226 5.06 2.57 -24.93
CA GLU A 226 6.02 2.39 -26.02
C GLU A 226 6.73 1.03 -25.94
N LYS A 227 7.14 0.61 -24.74
CA LYS A 227 7.78 -0.70 -24.53
C LYS A 227 6.83 -1.84 -24.85
N LEU A 228 5.55 -1.73 -24.47
CA LEU A 228 4.52 -2.70 -24.85
C LEU A 228 4.34 -2.74 -26.37
N GLN A 229 4.25 -1.57 -27.02
CA GLN A 229 4.08 -1.45 -28.46
C GLN A 229 5.20 -2.14 -29.24
N GLU A 230 6.45 -1.95 -28.83
CA GLU A 230 7.62 -2.54 -29.48
C GLU A 230 7.72 -4.06 -29.29
N ASN A 231 7.17 -4.59 -28.20
CA ASN A 231 7.17 -6.01 -27.89
C ASN A 231 5.90 -6.73 -28.34
N GLY A 232 5.05 -6.08 -29.14
CA GLY A 232 3.84 -6.69 -29.68
C GLY A 232 2.76 -6.98 -28.64
N VAL A 233 2.82 -6.38 -27.45
CA VAL A 233 1.77 -6.50 -26.44
C VAL A 233 0.70 -5.45 -26.75
N SER A 234 -0.52 -5.90 -27.04
CA SER A 234 -1.63 -5.00 -27.38
C SER A 234 -2.01 -4.13 -26.18
N TRP A 235 -2.15 -2.82 -26.42
CA TRP A 235 -2.53 -1.87 -25.38
C TRP A 235 -3.45 -0.77 -25.91
N LYS A 236 -4.21 -0.13 -25.01
CA LYS A 236 -5.05 1.04 -25.31
C LYS A 236 -5.28 1.89 -24.07
N VAL A 237 -5.40 3.20 -24.26
CA VAL A 237 -5.90 4.12 -23.23
C VAL A 237 -7.34 4.44 -23.57
N TYR A 238 -8.27 4.11 -22.67
CA TYR A 238 -9.68 4.46 -22.74
C TYR A 238 -9.87 5.81 -22.03
N GLN A 239 -10.20 6.85 -22.80
CA GLN A 239 -10.42 8.21 -22.28
C GLN A 239 -11.38 8.99 -23.18
N ASN A 240 -12.07 9.97 -22.58
CA ASN A 240 -12.74 11.04 -23.32
C ASN A 240 -11.78 12.22 -23.40
N LEU A 241 -11.13 12.45 -24.54
CA LEU A 241 -10.04 13.43 -24.62
C LEU A 241 -10.43 14.87 -24.18
N PRO A 242 -11.66 15.38 -24.47
CA PRO A 242 -12.14 16.66 -23.96
C PRO A 242 -12.26 16.76 -22.44
N ASP A 243 -12.52 15.64 -21.77
CA ASP A 243 -12.72 15.55 -20.32
C ASP A 243 -12.04 14.27 -19.81
N ASN A 244 -10.71 14.30 -19.85
CA ASN A 244 -9.86 13.29 -19.22
C ASN A 244 -9.19 13.84 -17.95
N PHE A 245 -9.64 15.01 -17.48
CA PHE A 245 -9.18 15.73 -16.29
C PHE A 245 -7.65 15.91 -16.16
N THR A 246 -6.92 15.88 -17.28
CA THR A 246 -5.44 15.88 -17.30
C THR A 246 -4.78 14.69 -16.59
N ASP A 247 -5.54 13.63 -16.32
CA ASP A 247 -5.12 12.41 -15.62
C ASP A 247 -4.34 11.41 -16.51
N ASN A 248 -4.04 11.82 -17.75
CA ASN A 248 -3.26 11.05 -18.71
C ASN A 248 -1.88 11.71 -18.93
N PRO A 249 -0.82 11.28 -18.21
CA PRO A 249 0.48 11.93 -18.32
C PRO A 249 1.14 11.71 -19.69
N LEU A 250 0.67 10.77 -20.51
CA LEU A 250 1.19 10.59 -21.87
C LEU A 250 1.06 11.86 -22.72
N ALA A 251 0.07 12.72 -22.44
CA ALA A 251 -0.11 13.99 -23.11
C ALA A 251 1.11 14.93 -22.99
N GLY A 252 1.93 14.76 -21.94
CA GLY A 252 3.14 15.55 -21.70
C GLY A 252 4.41 15.04 -22.39
N PHE A 253 4.37 13.87 -23.04
CA PHE A 253 5.52 13.25 -23.69
C PHE A 253 5.64 13.66 -25.16
N ARG A 254 6.86 14.00 -25.60
CA ARG A 254 7.10 14.48 -26.98
C ARG A 254 6.68 13.49 -28.05
N GLN A 255 6.89 12.20 -27.82
CA GLN A 255 6.51 11.11 -28.73
C GLN A 255 4.98 11.01 -28.93
N PHE A 256 4.19 11.24 -27.88
CA PHE A 256 2.73 11.20 -27.97
C PHE A 256 2.17 12.50 -28.56
N ARG A 257 2.77 13.65 -28.22
CA ARG A 257 2.49 14.92 -28.90
C ARG A 257 2.79 14.83 -30.39
N LYS A 258 3.89 14.18 -30.76
CA LYS A 258 4.21 13.92 -32.17
C LYS A 258 3.18 13.02 -32.84
N ALA A 259 2.74 11.96 -32.18
CA ALA A 259 1.67 11.09 -32.67
C ALA A 259 0.34 11.85 -32.84
N TYR A 260 0.04 12.78 -31.94
CA TYR A 260 -1.14 13.66 -32.00
C TYR A 260 -1.08 14.60 -33.23
N GLU A 261 0.07 15.26 -33.45
CA GLU A 261 0.32 16.11 -34.62
C GLU A 261 0.28 15.35 -35.94
N LEU A 262 0.88 14.15 -36.00
CA LEU A 262 0.88 13.29 -37.20
C LEU A 262 -0.53 12.83 -37.60
N SER A 263 -1.48 12.87 -36.65
CA SER A 263 -2.89 12.59 -36.91
C SER A 263 -3.67 13.82 -37.41
N GLY A 264 -2.98 14.91 -37.75
CA GLY A 264 -3.56 16.13 -38.30
C GLY A 264 -4.18 17.06 -37.26
N ASN A 265 -3.95 16.83 -35.97
CA ASN A 265 -4.48 17.68 -34.91
C ASN A 265 -3.54 18.87 -34.63
N ASP A 266 -4.13 20.02 -34.30
CA ASP A 266 -3.38 21.20 -33.84
C ASP A 266 -2.99 21.01 -32.35
N PRO A 267 -1.69 20.95 -32.01
CA PRO A 267 -1.23 20.77 -30.64
C PRO A 267 -1.33 22.05 -29.78
N THR A 268 -1.69 23.19 -30.38
CA THR A 268 -1.77 24.50 -29.71
C THR A 268 -3.21 24.96 -29.47
N ALA A 269 -4.19 24.30 -30.08
CA ALA A 269 -5.60 24.59 -29.91
C ALA A 269 -6.28 23.54 -29.03
N SER A 270 -7.06 23.99 -28.04
CA SER A 270 -8.01 23.10 -27.38
C SER A 270 -9.09 22.70 -28.39
N ASN A 271 -9.20 21.41 -28.67
CA ASN A 271 -10.28 20.89 -29.50
C ASN A 271 -11.37 20.33 -28.57
N PRO A 272 -12.53 21.01 -28.44
CA PRO A 272 -13.63 20.50 -27.62
C PRO A 272 -14.31 19.26 -28.23
N ASN A 273 -14.12 19.01 -29.53
CA ASN A 273 -14.72 17.90 -30.27
C ASN A 273 -13.67 17.12 -31.10
N PRO A 274 -12.67 16.48 -30.45
CA PRO A 274 -11.68 15.69 -31.15
C PRO A 274 -12.34 14.45 -31.78
N PRO A 275 -11.96 14.08 -33.02
CA PRO A 275 -12.56 12.96 -33.71
C PRO A 275 -12.37 11.66 -32.92
N ALA A 276 -13.37 10.79 -32.98
CA ALA A 276 -13.29 9.47 -32.38
C ALA A 276 -12.13 8.67 -32.97
N TRP A 277 -11.34 8.04 -32.12
CA TRP A 277 -10.30 7.11 -32.57
C TRP A 277 -10.93 5.88 -33.24
N THR A 278 -10.27 5.38 -34.30
CA THR A 278 -10.59 4.09 -34.92
C THR A 278 -9.32 3.25 -35.04
N PRO A 279 -9.41 1.91 -35.11
CA PRO A 279 -8.24 1.06 -35.28
C PRO A 279 -7.37 1.41 -36.50
N ALA A 280 -7.96 1.97 -37.56
CA ALA A 280 -7.23 2.40 -38.74
C ALA A 280 -6.26 3.56 -38.48
N ALA A 281 -6.52 4.39 -37.46
CA ALA A 281 -5.66 5.52 -37.08
C ALA A 281 -4.28 5.08 -36.54
N ASP A 282 -4.15 3.82 -36.11
CA ASP A 282 -2.87 3.29 -35.62
C ASP A 282 -1.92 2.88 -36.75
N SER A 283 -2.40 2.78 -38.00
CA SER A 283 -1.58 2.37 -39.14
C SER A 283 -0.46 3.40 -39.41
N GLY A 284 0.77 3.05 -39.03
CA GLY A 284 1.92 3.96 -39.11
C GLY A 284 2.00 5.00 -37.98
N ASN A 285 1.03 5.03 -37.06
CA ASN A 285 1.00 5.94 -35.92
C ASN A 285 0.44 5.28 -34.62
N PRO A 286 1.02 4.14 -34.17
CA PRO A 286 0.41 3.30 -33.14
C PRO A 286 0.40 3.91 -31.73
N LEU A 287 1.12 5.02 -31.50
CA LEU A 287 1.09 5.73 -30.21
C LEU A 287 -0.11 6.67 -30.08
N TYR A 288 -0.79 7.00 -31.19
CA TYR A 288 -1.89 7.96 -31.17
C TYR A 288 -3.03 7.56 -30.24
N LYS A 289 -3.36 6.26 -30.15
CA LYS A 289 -4.35 5.73 -29.18
C LYS A 289 -4.06 6.03 -27.71
N GLY A 290 -2.83 6.42 -27.37
CA GLY A 290 -2.46 6.89 -26.03
C GLY A 290 -2.99 8.28 -25.69
N VAL A 291 -3.28 9.10 -26.71
CA VAL A 291 -3.70 10.51 -26.58
C VAL A 291 -4.85 10.88 -27.52
N ALA A 292 -5.57 9.89 -28.04
CA ALA A 292 -6.74 10.06 -28.89
C ALA A 292 -8.04 9.99 -28.07
N ASN A 293 -9.15 10.45 -28.68
CA ASN A 293 -10.48 10.33 -28.09
C ASN A 293 -11.05 8.92 -28.30
N THR A 294 -10.70 7.99 -27.41
CA THR A 294 -11.03 6.56 -27.52
C THR A 294 -12.36 6.18 -26.88
N MET A 295 -13.03 7.11 -26.20
CA MET A 295 -14.38 6.96 -25.63
C MET A 295 -15.31 8.11 -26.04
N ALA A 296 -15.30 8.45 -27.32
CA ALA A 296 -16.09 9.57 -27.86
C ALA A 296 -17.62 9.31 -27.86
N GLY A 297 -18.06 8.06 -27.89
CA GLY A 297 -19.46 7.70 -28.15
C GLY A 297 -20.44 8.01 -27.02
N ASP A 298 -19.95 8.15 -25.79
CA ASP A 298 -20.77 8.34 -24.59
C ASP A 298 -20.13 9.30 -23.57
N ASN A 299 -19.23 10.17 -24.04
CA ASN A 299 -18.50 11.14 -23.22
C ASN A 299 -17.70 10.50 -22.07
N GLY A 300 -17.05 9.36 -22.34
CA GLY A 300 -16.18 8.70 -21.37
C GLY A 300 -16.90 7.81 -20.36
N LEU A 301 -18.12 7.36 -20.66
CA LEU A 301 -18.92 6.48 -19.80
C LEU A 301 -18.76 4.98 -20.14
N LEU A 302 -17.59 4.63 -20.71
CA LEU A 302 -17.10 3.27 -20.95
C LEU A 302 -17.73 2.49 -22.11
N GLN A 303 -18.51 3.10 -23.00
CA GLN A 303 -19.17 2.39 -24.12
C GLN A 303 -18.15 1.69 -25.03
N SER A 304 -17.13 2.40 -25.51
CA SER A 304 -16.10 1.80 -26.37
C SER A 304 -15.29 0.71 -25.65
N PHE A 305 -15.12 0.81 -24.34
CA PHE A 305 -14.51 -0.25 -23.52
C PHE A 305 -15.41 -1.48 -23.45
N ARG A 306 -16.70 -1.28 -23.21
CA ARG A 306 -17.71 -2.34 -23.19
C ARG A 306 -17.82 -3.05 -24.54
N ASP A 307 -17.77 -2.31 -25.64
CA ASP A 307 -17.80 -2.87 -26.99
C ASP A 307 -16.59 -3.78 -27.22
N ASP A 308 -15.38 -3.36 -26.80
CA ASP A 308 -14.17 -4.19 -26.91
C ASP A 308 -14.28 -5.48 -26.06
N VAL A 309 -14.89 -5.41 -24.87
CA VAL A 309 -15.16 -6.61 -24.04
C VAL A 309 -16.17 -7.55 -24.71
N LEU A 310 -17.29 -7.04 -25.20
CA LEU A 310 -18.35 -7.84 -25.80
C LEU A 310 -17.88 -8.52 -27.09
N ASN A 311 -17.04 -7.84 -27.87
CA ASN A 311 -16.48 -8.37 -29.12
C ASN A 311 -15.26 -9.27 -28.93
N GLY A 312 -14.78 -9.46 -27.70
CA GLY A 312 -13.56 -10.23 -27.42
C GLY A 312 -12.29 -9.59 -27.98
N SER A 313 -12.30 -8.26 -28.17
CA SER A 313 -11.19 -7.46 -28.71
C SER A 313 -10.50 -6.60 -27.64
N LEU A 314 -10.76 -6.86 -26.36
CA LEU A 314 -10.10 -6.17 -25.25
C LEU A 314 -8.56 -6.34 -25.38
N PRO A 315 -7.77 -5.25 -25.32
CA PRO A 315 -6.31 -5.33 -25.35
C PRO A 315 -5.74 -6.11 -24.16
N GLN A 316 -4.50 -6.58 -24.30
CA GLN A 316 -3.78 -7.21 -23.19
C GLN A 316 -3.55 -6.24 -22.02
N VAL A 317 -3.33 -4.95 -22.31
CA VAL A 317 -3.18 -3.89 -21.30
C VAL A 317 -4.11 -2.72 -21.60
N SER A 318 -5.01 -2.40 -20.68
CA SER A 318 -5.98 -1.32 -20.83
C SER A 318 -5.88 -0.35 -19.67
N TRP A 319 -5.61 0.93 -19.95
CA TRP A 319 -5.73 1.98 -18.96
C TRP A 319 -7.04 2.73 -19.15
N ILE A 320 -7.75 3.00 -18.07
CA ILE A 320 -8.98 3.80 -18.07
C ILE A 320 -8.69 5.12 -17.36
N VAL A 321 -8.97 6.22 -18.05
CA VAL A 321 -8.93 7.58 -17.50
C VAL A 321 -10.37 8.06 -17.36
N ALA A 322 -10.79 8.29 -16.12
CA ALA A 322 -12.13 8.72 -15.81
C ALA A 322 -12.34 10.21 -16.16
N PRO A 323 -13.56 10.62 -16.56
CA PRO A 323 -13.90 12.04 -16.64
C PRO A 323 -13.85 12.72 -15.26
N ALA A 324 -13.70 14.04 -15.22
CA ALA A 324 -13.51 14.80 -13.98
C ALA A 324 -14.59 14.51 -12.91
N ASN A 325 -15.85 14.33 -13.32
CA ASN A 325 -16.96 14.04 -12.41
C ASN A 325 -16.92 12.65 -11.79
N TYR A 326 -16.04 11.76 -12.27
CA TYR A 326 -15.93 10.36 -11.87
C TYR A 326 -14.50 9.97 -11.49
N SER A 327 -13.58 10.94 -11.41
CA SER A 327 -12.17 10.72 -11.05
C SER A 327 -11.95 10.51 -9.55
N GLU A 328 -12.95 10.85 -8.73
CA GLU A 328 -12.87 10.95 -7.26
C GLU A 328 -12.07 12.13 -6.71
N HIS A 329 -11.44 12.96 -7.55
CA HIS A 329 -10.78 14.18 -7.08
C HIS A 329 -11.76 15.06 -6.26
N PRO A 330 -11.38 15.50 -5.04
CA PRO A 330 -12.20 16.40 -4.23
C PRO A 330 -12.50 17.71 -4.98
N GLY A 331 -13.78 18.09 -5.05
CA GLY A 331 -14.21 19.21 -5.89
C GLY A 331 -15.05 18.73 -7.06
N PRO A 332 -14.48 18.33 -8.20
CA PRO A 332 -15.26 17.91 -9.37
C PRO A 332 -15.98 16.57 -9.17
N SER A 333 -15.45 15.68 -8.34
CA SER A 333 -16.03 14.35 -8.06
C SER A 333 -16.36 14.14 -6.58
N SER A 334 -16.73 12.90 -6.24
CA SER A 334 -17.02 12.39 -4.90
C SER A 334 -16.79 10.87 -4.83
N PRO A 335 -16.59 10.29 -3.62
CA PRO A 335 -16.49 8.83 -3.44
C PRO A 335 -17.61 8.03 -4.08
N VAL A 336 -18.87 8.49 -3.98
CA VAL A 336 -20.02 7.78 -4.56
C VAL A 336 -20.00 7.75 -6.09
N GLN A 337 -19.51 8.80 -6.75
CA GLN A 337 -19.39 8.85 -8.21
C GLN A 337 -18.28 7.92 -8.72
N GLY A 338 -17.13 7.91 -8.04
CA GLY A 338 -16.06 6.96 -8.33
C GLY A 338 -16.49 5.51 -8.12
N ALA A 339 -17.22 5.23 -7.03
CA ALA A 339 -17.79 3.92 -6.78
C ALA A 339 -18.67 3.44 -7.94
N TRP A 340 -19.52 4.34 -8.46
CA TRP A 340 -20.35 4.05 -9.63
C TRP A 340 -19.50 3.77 -10.88
N TYR A 341 -18.46 4.56 -11.14
CA TYR A 341 -17.60 4.37 -12.31
C TYR A 341 -16.79 3.05 -12.25
N ILE A 342 -16.30 2.69 -11.05
CA ILE A 342 -15.71 1.37 -10.78
C ILE A 342 -16.74 0.26 -11.01
N GLN A 343 -17.97 0.45 -10.53
CA GLN A 343 -19.06 -0.50 -10.74
C GLN A 343 -19.34 -0.71 -12.23
N GLU A 344 -19.40 0.35 -13.03
CA GLU A 344 -19.65 0.24 -14.48
C GLU A 344 -18.46 -0.38 -15.22
N THR A 345 -17.23 -0.12 -14.78
CA THR A 345 -16.04 -0.83 -15.28
C THR A 345 -16.18 -2.34 -15.05
N LEU A 346 -16.58 -2.74 -13.84
CA LEU A 346 -16.81 -4.15 -13.50
C LEU A 346 -18.01 -4.74 -14.26
N ASN A 347 -19.06 -3.96 -14.49
CA ASN A 347 -20.21 -4.38 -15.30
C ASN A 347 -19.82 -4.64 -16.76
N ALA A 348 -19.02 -3.75 -17.35
CA ALA A 348 -18.54 -3.91 -18.71
C ALA A 348 -17.69 -5.18 -18.85
N LEU A 349 -16.75 -5.40 -17.93
CA LEU A 349 -15.91 -6.60 -17.91
C LEU A 349 -16.71 -7.89 -17.75
N THR A 350 -17.64 -7.93 -16.80
CA THR A 350 -18.44 -9.14 -16.50
C THR A 350 -19.57 -9.39 -17.50
N ALA A 351 -19.81 -8.48 -18.46
CA ALA A 351 -20.77 -8.69 -19.54
C ALA A 351 -20.35 -9.80 -20.50
N ASN A 352 -19.05 -10.11 -20.57
CA ASN A 352 -18.52 -11.26 -21.28
C ASN A 352 -17.76 -12.19 -20.31
N PRO A 353 -18.38 -13.30 -19.85
CA PRO A 353 -17.76 -14.22 -18.91
C PRO A 353 -16.43 -14.82 -19.39
N ASP A 354 -16.28 -15.06 -20.70
CA ASP A 354 -15.06 -15.62 -21.26
C ASP A 354 -13.89 -14.63 -21.12
N VAL A 355 -14.13 -13.34 -21.36
CA VAL A 355 -13.14 -12.28 -21.14
C VAL A 355 -12.85 -12.12 -19.65
N TRP A 356 -13.88 -11.96 -18.81
CA TRP A 356 -13.68 -11.72 -17.37
C TRP A 356 -12.94 -12.88 -16.67
N SER A 357 -13.19 -14.13 -17.08
CA SER A 357 -12.48 -15.29 -16.53
C SER A 357 -10.96 -15.20 -16.69
N LYS A 358 -10.48 -14.34 -17.60
CA LYS A 358 -9.07 -14.12 -17.91
C LYS A 358 -8.55 -12.73 -17.55
N THR A 359 -9.33 -11.93 -16.82
CA THR A 359 -9.03 -10.51 -16.59
C THR A 359 -8.62 -10.21 -15.15
N VAL A 360 -7.64 -9.32 -15.02
CA VAL A 360 -7.29 -8.64 -13.78
C VAL A 360 -7.72 -7.17 -13.89
N LEU A 361 -8.56 -6.69 -12.96
CA LEU A 361 -8.86 -5.28 -12.79
C LEU A 361 -8.08 -4.76 -11.56
N LEU A 362 -7.16 -3.83 -11.80
CA LEU A 362 -6.40 -3.13 -10.77
C LEU A 362 -7.01 -1.74 -10.58
N ILE A 363 -7.49 -1.44 -9.37
CA ILE A 363 -8.03 -0.13 -9.02
C ILE A 363 -7.13 0.47 -7.96
N ASN A 364 -6.46 1.57 -8.28
CA ASN A 364 -5.62 2.31 -7.34
C ASN A 364 -5.96 3.79 -7.36
N PHE A 365 -5.31 4.54 -6.49
CA PHE A 365 -5.37 5.99 -6.46
C PHE A 365 -3.98 6.53 -6.73
N ASP A 366 -3.89 7.72 -7.30
CA ASP A 366 -2.63 8.38 -7.63
C ASP A 366 -1.92 8.98 -6.40
N GLU A 367 -2.63 9.68 -5.53
CA GLU A 367 -2.13 10.25 -4.30
C GLU A 367 -3.27 10.41 -3.27
N ASN A 368 -3.00 11.10 -2.16
CA ASN A 368 -3.85 11.08 -0.98
C ASN A 368 -4.70 12.35 -0.77
N ASP A 369 -4.72 13.30 -1.71
CA ASP A 369 -5.26 14.68 -1.62
C ASP A 369 -4.64 15.50 -0.47
N GLY A 370 -3.65 14.93 0.22
CA GLY A 370 -3.19 15.39 1.53
C GLY A 370 -3.96 14.83 2.74
N PHE A 371 -4.93 13.92 2.59
CA PHE A 371 -5.55 13.19 3.71
C PHE A 371 -4.53 12.33 4.47
N PHE A 372 -4.68 12.25 5.79
CA PHE A 372 -3.73 11.59 6.68
C PHE A 372 -3.68 10.07 6.46
N ASP A 373 -2.49 9.51 6.58
CA ASP A 373 -2.25 8.07 6.74
C ASP A 373 -1.13 7.87 7.76
N HIS A 374 -1.30 6.92 8.67
CA HIS A 374 -0.42 6.74 9.82
C HIS A 374 0.82 5.88 9.57
N VAL A 375 0.83 5.08 8.49
CA VAL A 375 1.89 4.10 8.27
C VAL A 375 3.11 4.80 7.68
N PRO A 376 4.30 4.64 8.30
CA PRO A 376 5.51 5.23 7.74
C PRO A 376 5.83 4.61 6.37
N SER A 377 6.12 5.46 5.40
CA SER A 377 6.53 5.04 4.06
C SER A 377 7.82 4.21 4.08
N PRO A 378 7.93 3.11 3.30
CA PRO A 378 9.16 2.32 3.11
C PRO A 378 10.18 3.04 2.22
N ALA A 379 10.48 4.30 2.54
CA ALA A 379 11.36 5.18 1.80
C ALA A 379 12.84 4.92 2.10
N ALA A 380 13.71 5.34 1.17
CA ALA A 380 15.16 5.31 1.38
C ALA A 380 15.58 6.10 2.64
N PRO A 381 16.79 5.84 3.20
CA PRO A 381 17.32 6.64 4.31
C PRO A 381 17.40 8.12 3.95
N SER A 382 16.87 8.99 4.82
CA SER A 382 17.00 10.45 4.64
C SER A 382 18.46 10.90 4.85
N LEU A 383 18.78 12.13 4.45
CA LEU A 383 20.05 12.77 4.82
C LEU A 383 19.86 13.65 6.06
N ASN A 384 20.79 13.56 6.99
CA ASN A 384 20.93 14.50 8.10
C ASN A 384 21.38 15.88 7.58
N PRO A 385 21.25 16.95 8.38
CA PRO A 385 21.70 18.29 8.00
C PRO A 385 23.18 18.37 7.61
N ASP A 386 24.03 17.49 8.17
CA ASP A 386 25.45 17.38 7.85
C ASP A 386 25.76 16.58 6.56
N GLY A 387 24.72 16.06 5.90
CA GLY A 387 24.82 15.24 4.68
C GLY A 387 25.06 13.75 4.92
N SER A 388 25.24 13.30 6.16
CA SER A 388 25.31 11.87 6.48
C SER A 388 23.95 11.19 6.32
N MET A 389 23.93 9.87 6.09
CA MET A 389 22.67 9.12 6.02
C MET A 389 22.06 8.92 7.42
N ALA A 390 20.77 9.19 7.55
CA ALA A 390 19.95 8.77 8.69
C ALA A 390 19.62 7.28 8.56
N GLY A 391 20.59 6.42 8.87
CA GLY A 391 20.52 4.98 8.70
C GLY A 391 21.44 4.48 7.57
N ALA A 392 21.07 3.40 6.89
CA ALA A 392 21.89 2.79 5.84
C ALA A 392 21.05 1.95 4.86
N SER A 393 21.64 1.56 3.73
CA SER A 393 20.98 0.71 2.73
C SER A 393 21.99 -0.24 2.11
N THR A 394 21.60 -1.51 1.91
CA THR A 394 22.39 -2.44 1.09
C THR A 394 22.15 -2.23 -0.41
N ILE A 395 21.13 -1.44 -0.75
CA ILE A 395 20.66 -1.13 -2.10
C ILE A 395 21.10 0.29 -2.48
N ASN A 396 21.39 0.54 -3.76
CA ASN A 396 21.64 1.89 -4.26
C ASN A 396 20.38 2.77 -4.05
N THR A 397 20.57 3.97 -3.48
CA THR A 397 19.47 4.94 -3.20
C THR A 397 19.63 6.27 -3.93
N ASP A 398 20.58 6.39 -4.85
CA ASP A 398 20.93 7.64 -5.54
C ASP A 398 19.75 8.21 -6.33
N LEU A 399 18.91 7.31 -6.85
CA LEU A 399 17.74 7.69 -7.64
C LEU A 399 16.51 8.03 -6.79
N GLU A 400 16.53 7.89 -5.46
CA GLU A 400 15.36 8.12 -4.60
C GLU A 400 15.30 9.55 -4.02
N ARG A 401 16.20 10.45 -4.42
CA ARG A 401 16.29 11.82 -3.87
C ARG A 401 16.16 12.89 -4.95
N HIS A 402 15.55 14.01 -4.58
CA HIS A 402 15.42 15.19 -5.44
C HIS A 402 16.73 15.99 -5.47
N ILE A 403 17.68 15.52 -6.28
CA ILE A 403 19.06 16.05 -6.36
C ILE A 403 19.28 17.03 -7.53
N LYS A 404 18.36 17.08 -8.49
CA LYS A 404 18.34 18.04 -9.59
C LYS A 404 17.13 18.96 -9.43
N PRO A 405 17.23 20.26 -9.75
CA PRO A 405 16.06 21.13 -9.73
C PRO A 405 15.02 20.64 -10.75
N SER A 406 13.74 20.68 -10.37
CA SER A 406 12.64 20.57 -11.32
C SER A 406 12.34 21.94 -11.95
N LEU A 407 11.32 22.01 -12.80
CA LEU A 407 10.84 23.29 -13.33
C LEU A 407 10.26 24.21 -12.25
N GLN A 408 9.82 23.64 -11.12
CA GLN A 408 8.97 24.33 -10.15
C GLN A 408 9.58 24.33 -8.74
N ASP A 409 10.49 23.42 -8.44
CA ASP A 409 11.12 23.27 -7.13
C ASP A 409 12.65 23.17 -7.25
N ALA A 410 13.36 23.87 -6.38
CA ALA A 410 14.81 23.72 -6.26
C ALA A 410 15.17 22.34 -5.69
N ALA A 411 16.35 21.82 -6.05
CA ALA A 411 16.88 20.60 -5.46
C ALA A 411 17.00 20.75 -3.93
N ASP A 412 16.42 19.83 -3.18
CA ASP A 412 16.40 19.84 -1.71
C ASP A 412 17.09 18.61 -1.09
N LYS A 413 17.54 17.66 -1.93
CA LYS A 413 18.15 16.39 -1.55
C LYS A 413 17.26 15.50 -0.66
N ARG A 414 15.97 15.83 -0.52
CA ARG A 414 15.02 15.02 0.23
C ARG A 414 14.69 13.77 -0.57
N VAL A 415 14.38 12.70 0.15
CA VAL A 415 13.80 11.50 -0.45
C VAL A 415 12.39 11.86 -0.90
N TYR A 416 12.07 11.62 -2.17
CA TYR A 416 10.78 12.04 -2.73
C TYR A 416 9.69 10.99 -2.55
N GLY A 417 10.03 9.72 -2.28
CA GLY A 417 9.03 8.68 -2.07
C GLY A 417 9.60 7.30 -1.69
N PRO A 418 8.76 6.25 -1.62
CA PRO A 418 7.30 6.25 -1.77
C PRO A 418 6.57 7.20 -0.79
N GLY A 419 5.34 7.59 -1.09
CA GLY A 419 4.52 8.50 -0.29
C GLY A 419 3.60 7.79 0.73
N PRO A 420 2.53 8.47 1.21
CA PRO A 420 1.50 7.86 2.05
C PRO A 420 0.79 6.68 1.36
N ARG A 421 0.14 5.82 2.15
CA ARG A 421 -0.69 4.75 1.58
C ARG A 421 -1.92 5.31 0.89
N VAL A 422 -2.26 4.69 -0.22
CA VAL A 422 -3.48 4.96 -1.00
C VAL A 422 -4.20 3.64 -1.28
N PRO A 423 -5.54 3.62 -1.46
CA PRO A 423 -6.25 2.36 -1.69
C PRO A 423 -5.77 1.62 -2.94
N MET A 424 -5.73 0.29 -2.85
CA MET A 424 -5.47 -0.60 -3.99
C MET A 424 -6.31 -1.86 -3.87
N TYR A 425 -7.30 -1.98 -4.77
CA TYR A 425 -8.11 -3.17 -4.93
C TYR A 425 -7.56 -4.01 -6.08
N VAL A 426 -7.40 -5.30 -5.82
CA VAL A 426 -7.06 -6.28 -6.84
C VAL A 426 -8.33 -7.09 -7.12
N VAL A 427 -9.07 -6.74 -8.17
CA VAL A 427 -10.40 -7.29 -8.49
C VAL A 427 -10.27 -8.28 -9.64
N SER A 428 -10.42 -9.56 -9.35
CA SER A 428 -10.20 -10.61 -10.33
C SER A 428 -10.73 -11.95 -9.85
N PRO A 429 -11.06 -12.91 -10.75
CA PRO A 429 -11.36 -14.27 -10.33
C PRO A 429 -10.26 -14.95 -9.49
N TRP A 430 -9.00 -14.52 -9.62
CA TRP A 430 -7.86 -15.03 -8.82
C TRP A 430 -7.64 -14.33 -7.48
N SER A 431 -8.43 -13.33 -7.12
CA SER A 431 -8.23 -12.54 -5.89
C SER A 431 -9.46 -12.55 -4.97
N ARG A 432 -10.41 -13.47 -5.18
CA ARG A 432 -11.66 -13.54 -4.41
C ARG A 432 -11.42 -13.92 -2.94
N GLY A 433 -12.39 -13.65 -2.09
CA GLY A 433 -12.38 -14.09 -0.68
C GLY A 433 -11.96 -13.03 0.35
N GLY A 434 -11.91 -11.75 -0.04
CA GLY A 434 -11.75 -10.64 0.91
C GLY A 434 -10.40 -10.61 1.63
N TRP A 435 -9.34 -10.97 0.90
CA TRP A 435 -7.99 -11.07 1.46
C TRP A 435 -7.38 -9.71 1.75
N VAL A 436 -6.48 -9.66 2.73
CA VAL A 436 -5.57 -8.53 2.94
C VAL A 436 -4.16 -8.91 2.51
N ASN A 437 -3.48 -8.02 1.78
CA ASN A 437 -2.07 -8.16 1.46
C ASN A 437 -1.28 -6.96 2.00
N SER A 438 -0.33 -7.25 2.89
CA SER A 438 0.50 -6.25 3.59
C SER A 438 1.94 -6.21 3.10
N GLN A 439 2.20 -6.66 1.87
CA GLN A 439 3.47 -6.43 1.19
C GLN A 439 3.52 -4.97 0.74
N ALA A 440 4.67 -4.32 0.92
CA ALA A 440 4.88 -2.97 0.43
C ALA A 440 4.77 -2.94 -1.10
N PHE A 441 3.95 -2.04 -1.63
CA PHE A 441 3.77 -1.79 -3.05
C PHE A 441 3.74 -0.27 -3.32
N ASP A 442 3.92 0.10 -4.58
CA ASP A 442 3.70 1.46 -5.10
C ASP A 442 3.18 1.40 -6.55
N HIS A 443 3.07 2.54 -7.24
CA HIS A 443 2.60 2.54 -8.63
C HIS A 443 3.50 1.79 -9.60
N THR A 444 4.80 1.66 -9.31
CA THR A 444 5.71 0.86 -10.14
C THR A 444 5.42 -0.64 -10.04
N SER A 445 4.74 -1.06 -8.97
CA SER A 445 4.32 -2.45 -8.77
C SER A 445 3.30 -2.90 -9.83
N VAL A 446 2.50 -1.96 -10.38
CA VAL A 446 1.60 -2.26 -11.52
C VAL A 446 2.40 -2.60 -12.76
N LEU A 447 3.44 -1.82 -13.08
CA LEU A 447 4.29 -2.10 -14.23
C LEU A 447 5.01 -3.44 -14.04
N ARG A 448 5.49 -3.75 -12.84
CA ARG A 448 6.12 -5.05 -12.52
C ARG A 448 5.17 -6.23 -12.64
N PHE A 449 3.89 -6.06 -12.33
CA PHE A 449 2.88 -7.10 -12.62
C PHE A 449 2.77 -7.36 -14.14
N LEU A 450 2.77 -6.28 -14.94
CA LEU A 450 2.79 -6.38 -16.40
C LEU A 450 4.10 -7.01 -16.92
N GLU A 451 5.26 -6.72 -16.31
CA GLU A 451 6.53 -7.41 -16.61
C GLU A 451 6.40 -8.92 -16.37
N ALA A 452 5.91 -9.30 -15.18
CA ALA A 452 5.77 -10.69 -14.77
C ALA A 452 4.81 -11.45 -15.69
N ARG A 453 3.76 -10.76 -16.18
CA ARG A 453 2.78 -11.36 -17.09
C ARG A 453 3.26 -11.42 -18.54
N PHE A 454 3.73 -10.32 -19.09
CA PHE A 454 3.94 -10.16 -20.54
C PHE A 454 5.42 -10.19 -20.96
N GLY A 455 6.36 -10.26 -20.02
CA GLY A 455 7.79 -10.36 -20.30
C GLY A 455 8.45 -9.04 -20.75
N VAL A 456 7.74 -7.91 -20.66
CA VAL A 456 8.24 -6.60 -21.08
C VAL A 456 8.76 -5.81 -19.89
N LYS A 457 10.08 -5.72 -19.72
CA LYS A 457 10.75 -5.05 -18.58
C LYS A 457 10.69 -3.51 -18.65
N GLU A 458 10.28 -2.86 -17.57
CA GLU A 458 10.32 -1.40 -17.37
C GLU A 458 11.67 -0.94 -16.81
N THR A 459 12.59 -0.59 -17.69
CA THR A 459 13.98 -0.24 -17.34
C THR A 459 14.18 1.02 -16.48
N ASN A 460 13.17 1.87 -16.30
CA ASN A 460 13.30 3.13 -15.56
C ASN A 460 13.08 2.95 -14.04
N ILE A 461 12.50 1.84 -13.59
CA ILE A 461 12.31 1.56 -12.16
C ILE A 461 13.68 1.35 -11.51
N SER A 462 13.96 2.12 -10.47
CA SER A 462 15.20 2.07 -9.70
C SER A 462 15.43 0.71 -9.02
N ASP A 463 16.70 0.41 -8.74
CA ASP A 463 17.08 -0.79 -7.99
C ASP A 463 16.42 -0.82 -6.60
N TYR A 464 16.33 0.34 -5.93
CA TYR A 464 15.64 0.48 -4.65
C TYR A 464 14.19 0.02 -4.74
N ARG A 465 13.44 0.54 -5.71
CA ARG A 465 12.02 0.20 -5.85
C ARG A 465 11.80 -1.26 -6.24
N ARG A 466 12.66 -1.81 -7.10
CA ARG A 466 12.62 -3.23 -7.47
C ARG A 466 12.85 -4.16 -6.28
N ALA A 467 13.73 -3.77 -5.36
CA ALA A 467 14.06 -4.56 -4.19
C ALA A 467 12.99 -4.46 -3.08
N VAL A 468 12.49 -3.25 -2.81
CA VAL A 468 11.64 -2.95 -1.64
C VAL A 468 10.15 -3.11 -1.92
N LEU A 469 9.67 -2.69 -3.09
CA LEU A 469 8.25 -2.81 -3.46
C LEU A 469 8.02 -4.16 -4.14
N GLY A 470 6.83 -4.74 -4.01
CA GLY A 470 6.49 -5.99 -4.69
C GLY A 470 6.07 -5.81 -6.15
N ASP A 471 5.68 -6.90 -6.81
CA ASP A 471 5.20 -6.92 -8.20
C ASP A 471 3.69 -7.23 -8.30
N LEU A 472 2.97 -7.08 -7.19
CA LEU A 472 1.55 -7.43 -6.98
C LEU A 472 1.18 -8.92 -7.12
N THR A 473 2.09 -9.81 -7.51
CA THR A 473 1.73 -11.22 -7.74
C THR A 473 1.28 -11.94 -6.48
N SER A 474 1.75 -11.53 -5.31
CA SER A 474 1.33 -12.05 -3.99
C SER A 474 -0.11 -11.70 -3.62
N ALA A 475 -0.78 -10.79 -4.34
CA ALA A 475 -2.18 -10.45 -4.12
C ALA A 475 -3.17 -11.51 -4.66
N PHE A 476 -2.67 -12.50 -5.40
CA PHE A 476 -3.48 -13.49 -6.13
C PHE A 476 -3.26 -14.93 -5.65
N ASN A 477 -4.25 -15.78 -5.93
CA ASN A 477 -4.17 -17.23 -5.87
C ASN A 477 -4.33 -17.80 -7.29
N PHE A 478 -3.24 -17.89 -8.05
CA PHE A 478 -3.29 -18.46 -9.40
C PHE A 478 -3.46 -19.98 -9.42
N ALA A 479 -2.96 -20.68 -8.40
CA ALA A 479 -2.94 -22.13 -8.37
C ALA A 479 -4.33 -22.75 -8.16
N THR A 480 -5.12 -22.22 -7.22
CA THR A 480 -6.43 -22.78 -6.84
C THR A 480 -7.50 -21.71 -6.61
N PRO A 481 -7.72 -20.77 -7.54
CA PRO A 481 -8.62 -19.61 -7.39
C PRO A 481 -10.09 -19.94 -7.16
N ASN A 482 -10.53 -21.17 -7.43
CA ASN A 482 -11.95 -21.54 -7.54
C ASN A 482 -12.54 -22.25 -6.29
N SER A 483 -11.85 -22.22 -5.14
CA SER A 483 -12.29 -22.90 -3.91
C SER A 483 -12.61 -21.96 -2.72
N GLU A 484 -12.57 -20.65 -2.92
CA GLU A 484 -12.74 -19.66 -1.85
C GLU A 484 -14.22 -19.48 -1.46
N GLN A 485 -14.48 -19.31 -0.15
CA GLN A 485 -15.82 -19.00 0.37
C GLN A 485 -16.10 -17.50 0.26
N LEU A 486 -17.34 -17.15 -0.09
CA LEU A 486 -17.74 -15.76 -0.36
C LEU A 486 -18.45 -15.13 0.86
N PRO A 487 -18.16 -13.87 1.21
CA PRO A 487 -18.86 -13.14 2.28
C PRO A 487 -20.24 -12.59 1.85
N ASP A 488 -20.85 -11.77 2.71
CA ASP A 488 -22.24 -11.22 2.70
C ASP A 488 -22.15 -9.67 2.70
N LEU A 489 -22.99 -8.88 1.95
CA LEU A 489 -23.32 -7.43 2.22
C LEU A 489 -24.50 -6.76 1.40
N THR A 490 -24.53 -5.46 1.00
CA THR A 490 -25.74 -4.77 0.44
C THR A 490 -25.48 -3.78 -0.74
N MET A 491 -26.53 -3.32 -1.47
CA MET A 491 -26.51 -2.69 -2.84
C MET A 491 -26.68 -1.15 -2.93
N TRP A 492 -26.25 -0.54 -4.06
CA TRP A 492 -26.51 0.87 -4.50
C TRP A 492 -26.79 0.98 -6.03
N THR A 493 -27.42 2.07 -6.49
CA THR A 493 -27.73 2.38 -7.92
C THR A 493 -27.18 3.74 -8.39
N LYS A 494 -27.11 3.99 -9.72
CA LYS A 494 -26.69 5.29 -10.29
C LYS A 494 -27.55 6.46 -9.80
N ALA A 495 -28.87 6.33 -9.91
CA ALA A 495 -29.79 7.39 -9.49
C ALA A 495 -29.65 7.71 -7.99
N THR A 496 -29.46 6.67 -7.16
CA THR A 496 -29.19 6.88 -5.73
C THR A 496 -27.85 7.57 -5.49
N ALA A 497 -26.79 7.24 -6.24
CA ALA A 497 -25.48 7.89 -6.10
C ALA A 497 -25.53 9.38 -6.49
N ASP A 498 -26.13 9.71 -7.63
CA ASP A 498 -26.27 11.09 -8.12
C ASP A 498 -27.12 11.95 -7.16
N GLN A 499 -28.21 11.38 -6.65
CA GLN A 499 -29.08 12.07 -5.69
C GLN A 499 -28.38 12.30 -4.35
N THR A 500 -27.74 11.27 -3.78
CA THR A 500 -26.96 11.43 -2.54
C THR A 500 -25.87 12.49 -2.68
N ARG A 501 -25.19 12.55 -3.82
CA ARG A 501 -24.22 13.63 -4.11
C ARG A 501 -24.87 15.01 -4.08
N ALA A 502 -25.98 15.19 -4.79
CA ALA A 502 -26.68 16.48 -4.88
C ALA A 502 -27.18 16.94 -3.50
N ASP A 503 -27.75 16.02 -2.72
CA ASP A 503 -28.25 16.29 -1.37
C ASP A 503 -27.10 16.69 -0.43
N GLN A 504 -25.97 15.97 -0.47
CA GLN A 504 -24.80 16.25 0.37
C GLN A 504 -24.11 17.56 -0.01
N GLN A 505 -24.04 17.90 -1.30
CA GLN A 505 -23.44 19.17 -1.77
C GLN A 505 -24.17 20.41 -1.22
N ALA A 506 -25.47 20.32 -0.98
CA ALA A 506 -26.25 21.43 -0.45
C ALA A 506 -25.99 21.69 1.05
N LEU A 507 -25.30 20.77 1.75
CA LEU A 507 -24.98 20.88 3.17
C LEU A 507 -23.66 21.63 3.40
N ALA A 508 -23.52 22.26 4.56
CA ALA A 508 -22.24 22.76 5.04
C ALA A 508 -21.26 21.61 5.29
N GLN A 509 -19.95 21.88 5.19
CA GLN A 509 -18.90 20.90 5.53
C GLN A 509 -19.09 20.38 6.96
N VAL A 510 -18.79 19.10 7.20
CA VAL A 510 -18.83 18.52 8.55
C VAL A 510 -17.89 19.33 9.46
N PRO A 511 -18.38 19.95 10.55
CA PRO A 511 -17.55 20.80 11.38
C PRO A 511 -16.48 19.98 12.11
N LEU A 512 -15.29 20.56 12.26
CA LEU A 512 -14.25 19.97 13.10
C LEU A 512 -14.75 19.86 14.55
N PRO A 513 -14.66 18.68 15.20
CA PRO A 513 -15.05 18.54 16.60
C PRO A 513 -14.24 19.46 17.54
N ASP A 514 -14.90 19.97 18.58
CA ASP A 514 -14.24 20.71 19.65
C ASP A 514 -13.20 19.87 20.38
N THR A 515 -12.21 20.52 21.00
CA THR A 515 -11.11 19.81 21.69
C THR A 515 -11.59 18.91 22.82
N THR A 516 -12.73 19.23 23.43
CA THR A 516 -13.35 18.52 24.55
C THR A 516 -14.24 17.37 24.12
N THR A 517 -14.64 17.30 22.84
CA THR A 517 -15.59 16.30 22.31
C THR A 517 -14.97 15.38 21.26
N GLN A 518 -13.77 15.68 20.75
CA GLN A 518 -13.02 14.78 19.88
C GLN A 518 -12.72 13.44 20.57
N ALA A 519 -12.81 12.35 19.81
CA ALA A 519 -12.52 11.01 20.28
C ALA A 519 -11.63 10.28 19.26
N LYS A 520 -10.83 9.32 19.73
CA LYS A 520 -10.04 8.47 18.83
C LYS A 520 -10.97 7.67 17.93
N PRO A 521 -10.65 7.52 16.64
CA PRO A 521 -11.42 6.68 15.73
C PRO A 521 -11.46 5.23 16.23
N ARG A 522 -12.54 4.51 15.90
CA ARG A 522 -12.70 3.09 16.19
C ARG A 522 -12.67 2.29 14.89
N GLN A 523 -11.95 1.18 14.90
CA GLN A 523 -11.92 0.21 13.81
C GLN A 523 -12.90 -0.94 14.10
N GLU A 524 -13.55 -1.47 13.06
CA GLU A 524 -14.32 -2.71 13.16
C GLU A 524 -13.42 -3.85 13.67
N THR A 525 -13.88 -4.64 14.63
CA THR A 525 -13.10 -5.76 15.18
C THR A 525 -13.15 -6.99 14.28
N GLY A 526 -12.12 -7.83 14.36
CA GLY A 526 -12.07 -9.15 13.72
C GLY A 526 -10.95 -9.30 12.69
N VAL A 527 -10.69 -10.56 12.34
CA VAL A 527 -9.63 -10.94 11.41
C VAL A 527 -10.13 -11.07 9.98
N ARG A 528 -9.20 -10.99 9.03
CA ARG A 528 -9.39 -11.38 7.63
C ARG A 528 -8.36 -12.42 7.21
N PRO A 529 -8.66 -13.21 6.16
CA PRO A 529 -7.64 -13.97 5.46
C PRO A 529 -6.52 -13.02 4.99
N SER A 530 -5.26 -13.40 5.21
CA SER A 530 -4.10 -12.61 4.84
C SER A 530 -3.19 -13.38 3.91
N ARG A 531 -2.76 -12.75 2.81
CA ARG A 531 -1.86 -13.35 1.83
C ARG A 531 -0.47 -13.59 2.44
N ALA A 532 0.23 -14.58 1.91
CA ALA A 532 1.61 -14.87 2.28
C ALA A 532 2.50 -13.69 1.91
N LEU A 533 3.42 -13.31 2.81
CA LEU A 533 4.36 -12.23 2.56
C LEU A 533 5.80 -12.76 2.46
N PRO A 534 6.70 -12.05 1.75
CA PRO A 534 8.07 -12.50 1.50
C PRO A 534 9.05 -12.15 2.64
N TYR A 535 8.57 -11.67 3.79
CA TYR A 535 9.42 -11.06 4.81
C TYR A 535 9.89 -12.05 5.86
N GLU A 536 11.18 -12.04 6.14
CA GLU A 536 11.75 -12.69 7.32
C GLU A 536 12.82 -11.78 7.92
N MET A 537 12.37 -10.88 8.79
CA MET A 537 13.15 -9.77 9.31
C MET A 537 13.58 -10.02 10.75
N HIS A 538 14.82 -9.64 11.05
CA HIS A 538 15.45 -9.84 12.36
C HIS A 538 16.13 -8.55 12.82
N THR A 539 16.00 -8.22 14.10
CA THR A 539 16.78 -7.16 14.74
C THR A 539 17.25 -7.65 16.10
N SER A 540 18.55 -7.55 16.35
CA SER A 540 19.16 -7.93 17.63
C SER A 540 19.94 -6.75 18.21
N GLY A 541 19.89 -6.62 19.54
CA GLY A 541 20.70 -5.67 20.29
C GLY A 541 22.09 -6.22 20.58
N ARG A 542 23.08 -5.34 20.63
CA ARG A 542 24.45 -5.67 21.06
C ARG A 542 25.03 -4.51 21.86
N ALA A 543 25.26 -4.74 23.15
CA ALA A 543 26.08 -3.88 23.99
C ALA A 543 27.50 -4.47 24.09
N GLN A 544 28.53 -3.69 23.78
CA GLN A 544 29.92 -4.11 23.93
C GLN A 544 30.49 -3.60 25.26
N PRO A 545 31.24 -4.43 26.01
CA PRO A 545 31.96 -3.99 27.21
C PRO A 545 32.87 -2.79 26.89
N GLY A 546 32.78 -1.73 27.70
CA GLY A 546 33.59 -0.51 27.55
C GLY A 546 33.14 0.45 26.44
N SER A 547 32.16 0.10 25.62
CA SER A 547 31.58 1.01 24.62
C SER A 547 30.43 1.83 25.21
N SER A 548 30.32 3.10 24.81
CA SER A 548 29.12 3.92 25.03
C SER A 548 28.07 3.73 23.93
N ALA A 549 28.25 2.77 23.01
CA ALA A 549 27.33 2.57 21.91
C ALA A 549 26.38 1.39 22.14
N MET A 550 25.07 1.63 22.00
CA MET A 550 24.09 0.58 21.77
C MET A 550 24.07 0.25 20.28
N TRP A 551 24.32 -1.00 19.92
CA TRP A 551 24.27 -1.45 18.53
C TRP A 551 22.98 -2.22 18.25
N LEU A 552 22.42 -1.99 17.07
CA LEU A 552 21.37 -2.83 16.50
C LEU A 552 21.89 -3.47 15.21
N VAL A 553 21.69 -4.78 15.08
CA VAL A 553 21.98 -5.54 13.86
C VAL A 553 20.64 -5.81 13.17
N PHE A 554 20.51 -5.40 11.91
CA PHE A 554 19.34 -5.59 11.07
C PHE A 554 19.65 -6.66 10.02
N ALA A 555 18.94 -7.78 10.04
CA ALA A 555 19.12 -8.86 9.08
C ALA A 555 17.79 -9.22 8.42
N ASN A 556 17.88 -9.71 7.18
CA ASN A 556 16.74 -10.15 6.41
C ASN A 556 17.07 -11.47 5.74
N THR A 557 16.41 -12.55 6.14
CA THR A 557 16.55 -13.89 5.54
C THR A 557 15.36 -14.25 4.65
N GLY A 558 14.44 -13.29 4.45
CA GLY A 558 13.29 -13.43 3.57
C GLY A 558 13.67 -13.33 2.10
N SER A 559 12.66 -13.28 1.23
CA SER A 559 12.85 -13.27 -0.23
C SER A 559 12.64 -11.91 -0.89
N ALA A 560 12.25 -10.88 -0.14
CA ALA A 560 12.17 -9.49 -0.61
C ALA A 560 12.93 -8.56 0.35
N ALA A 561 13.37 -7.40 -0.13
CA ALA A 561 14.00 -6.43 0.76
C ALA A 561 12.98 -5.86 1.77
N GLY A 562 13.45 -5.55 2.98
CA GLY A 562 12.65 -4.94 4.03
C GLY A 562 13.26 -3.61 4.46
N VAL A 563 12.41 -2.67 4.90
CA VAL A 563 12.83 -1.39 5.47
C VAL A 563 12.51 -1.39 6.97
N PHE A 564 13.53 -1.22 7.79
CA PHE A 564 13.38 -0.96 9.22
C PHE A 564 13.37 0.54 9.49
N HIS A 565 12.46 1.01 10.32
CA HIS A 565 12.39 2.38 10.82
C HIS A 565 12.80 2.41 12.29
N VAL A 566 13.81 3.19 12.65
CA VAL A 566 14.27 3.32 14.03
C VAL A 566 14.00 4.72 14.53
N TYR A 567 13.08 4.83 15.47
CA TYR A 567 12.80 6.05 16.22
C TYR A 567 13.55 6.00 17.54
N ASP A 568 14.41 6.97 17.77
CA ASP A 568 15.05 7.20 19.06
C ASP A 568 14.05 7.99 19.94
N ARG A 569 13.40 7.32 20.88
CA ARG A 569 12.33 7.90 21.70
C ARG A 569 12.84 8.91 22.72
N LEU A 570 14.16 8.94 22.98
CA LEU A 570 14.78 10.01 23.76
C LEU A 570 15.00 11.27 22.92
N HIS A 571 15.12 11.13 21.59
CA HIS A 571 15.44 12.21 20.66
C HIS A 571 14.52 12.19 19.42
N LEU A 572 13.20 12.28 19.63
CA LEU A 572 12.20 12.28 18.55
C LEU A 572 12.25 13.55 17.66
N ASP A 573 13.07 14.54 18.03
CA ASP A 573 13.44 15.67 17.17
C ASP A 573 14.39 15.27 16.03
N ARG A 574 15.07 14.13 16.13
CA ARG A 574 15.96 13.61 15.07
C ARG A 574 15.17 12.89 13.99
N LEU A 575 15.73 12.81 12.79
CA LEU A 575 15.13 12.00 11.72
C LEU A 575 15.13 10.52 12.14
N PRO A 576 14.04 9.77 11.90
CA PRO A 576 14.08 8.33 12.09
C PRO A 576 15.14 7.74 11.17
N ARG A 577 15.97 6.85 11.71
CA ARG A 577 16.96 6.14 10.90
C ARG A 577 16.26 5.02 10.13
N ARG A 578 16.53 4.89 8.83
CA ARG A 578 15.99 3.79 8.02
C ARG A 578 17.09 2.82 7.60
N TYR A 579 16.80 1.53 7.66
CA TYR A 579 17.70 0.47 7.21
C TYR A 579 17.00 -0.36 6.15
N ALA A 580 17.41 -0.21 4.88
CA ALA A 580 16.89 -1.02 3.78
C ALA A 580 17.84 -2.22 3.54
N VAL A 581 17.33 -3.43 3.73
CA VAL A 581 18.15 -4.65 3.76
C VAL A 581 17.59 -5.68 2.79
N GLU A 582 18.39 -6.03 1.77
CA GLU A 582 18.07 -7.10 0.83
C GLU A 582 18.07 -8.49 1.49
N PRO A 583 17.43 -9.48 0.84
CA PRO A 583 17.55 -10.89 1.18
C PRO A 583 18.99 -11.34 1.44
N ASN A 584 19.18 -12.10 2.53
CA ASN A 584 20.44 -12.68 2.98
C ASN A 584 21.55 -11.65 3.26
N LYS A 585 21.20 -10.39 3.50
CA LYS A 585 22.13 -9.35 3.90
C LYS A 585 21.84 -8.86 5.32
N GLN A 586 22.79 -8.10 5.86
CA GLN A 586 22.67 -7.44 7.14
C GLN A 586 23.29 -6.04 7.11
N LEU A 587 22.80 -5.17 7.99
CA LEU A 587 23.36 -3.87 8.32
C LEU A 587 23.50 -3.73 9.83
N GLU A 588 24.36 -2.83 10.29
CA GLU A 588 24.45 -2.45 11.70
C GLU A 588 24.22 -0.94 11.85
N GLY A 589 23.64 -0.56 12.98
CA GLY A 589 23.54 0.83 13.42
C GLY A 589 24.05 0.97 14.85
N SER A 590 24.68 2.11 15.16
CA SER A 590 25.13 2.45 16.51
C SER A 590 24.52 3.76 17.01
N TRP A 591 24.19 3.77 18.29
CA TRP A 591 23.72 4.94 19.02
C TRP A 591 24.66 5.18 20.19
N ASP A 592 25.40 6.29 20.15
CA ASP A 592 26.20 6.73 21.28
C ASP A 592 25.28 7.29 22.37
N VAL A 593 25.24 6.60 23.51
CA VAL A 593 24.36 6.92 24.64
C VAL A 593 25.07 7.72 25.72
N ALA A 594 26.31 8.15 25.49
CA ALA A 594 27.08 8.91 26.47
C ALA A 594 26.36 10.20 26.90
N ALA A 595 25.78 10.94 25.95
CA ALA A 595 25.04 12.17 26.21
C ALA A 595 23.74 11.94 27.02
N ASP A 596 23.19 10.73 26.95
CA ASP A 596 21.97 10.33 27.67
C ASP A 596 22.28 9.62 29.00
N GLY A 597 23.52 9.75 29.50
CA GLY A 597 23.96 9.13 30.74
C GLY A 597 24.00 7.60 30.68
N GLY A 598 24.08 7.01 29.48
CA GLY A 598 24.04 5.57 29.25
C GLY A 598 22.66 5.05 28.81
N LYS A 599 21.62 5.88 28.83
CA LYS A 599 20.24 5.45 28.50
C LYS A 599 19.97 5.39 27.01
N TYR A 600 19.12 4.46 26.60
CA TYR A 600 18.59 4.36 25.25
C TYR A 600 17.13 3.93 25.26
N ASP A 601 16.37 4.36 24.25
CA ASP A 601 15.00 3.89 23.96
C ASP A 601 14.78 3.89 22.43
N LEU A 602 15.00 2.74 21.80
CA LEU A 602 14.99 2.55 20.35
C LEU A 602 13.75 1.75 19.92
N TRP A 603 12.86 2.40 19.18
CA TRP A 603 11.62 1.82 18.64
C TRP A 603 11.79 1.47 17.18
N VAL A 604 11.88 0.18 16.87
CA VAL A 604 12.16 -0.36 15.54
C VAL A 604 10.89 -0.93 14.93
N MET A 605 10.40 -0.30 13.86
CA MET A 605 9.23 -0.77 13.10
C MET A 605 9.65 -1.38 11.77
N GLY A 606 8.83 -2.29 11.24
CA GLY A 606 8.96 -2.84 9.90
C GLY A 606 7.60 -3.18 9.29
N PRO A 607 7.58 -3.86 8.12
CA PRO A 607 6.37 -4.31 7.46
C PRO A 607 5.51 -5.22 8.34
N ASN A 608 4.20 -5.25 8.06
CA ASN A 608 3.23 -6.19 8.63
C ASN A 608 3.28 -6.34 10.16
N GLY A 609 3.30 -5.22 10.90
CA GLY A 609 3.27 -5.23 12.37
C GLY A 609 4.59 -5.67 13.03
N TYR A 610 5.70 -5.73 12.28
CA TYR A 610 7.01 -5.99 12.86
C TYR A 610 7.42 -4.88 13.83
N LEU A 611 7.69 -5.25 15.08
CA LEU A 611 8.19 -4.35 16.12
C LEU A 611 9.34 -4.98 16.91
N ARG A 612 10.36 -4.18 17.17
CA ARG A 612 11.35 -4.42 18.21
C ARG A 612 11.51 -3.15 19.05
N HIS A 613 11.45 -3.28 20.36
CA HIS A 613 11.71 -2.16 21.28
C HIS A 613 12.91 -2.50 22.14
N PHE A 614 13.97 -1.69 22.06
CA PHE A 614 15.18 -1.83 22.85
C PHE A 614 15.30 -0.61 23.76
N ALA A 615 15.06 -0.79 25.07
CA ALA A 615 15.33 0.24 26.07
C ALA A 615 16.23 -0.31 27.19
N GLY A 616 17.03 0.56 27.81
CA GLY A 616 17.94 0.17 28.87
C GLY A 616 18.92 1.27 29.26
N ASP A 617 19.84 0.93 30.15
CA ASP A 617 20.89 1.81 30.64
C ASP A 617 22.25 1.08 30.60
N LEU A 618 23.12 1.43 29.63
CA LEU A 618 24.44 0.84 29.49
C LEU A 618 25.39 1.22 30.62
N ALA A 619 25.18 2.35 31.30
CA ALA A 619 25.99 2.73 32.46
C ALA A 619 25.66 1.83 33.65
N LEU A 620 24.37 1.63 33.93
CA LEU A 620 23.93 0.69 34.97
C LEU A 620 24.36 -0.75 34.64
N ALA A 621 24.13 -1.21 33.41
CA ALA A 621 24.53 -2.56 33.00
C ALA A 621 26.02 -2.82 33.23
N ARG A 622 26.89 -1.84 32.95
CA ARG A 622 28.34 -1.95 33.23
C ARG A 622 28.64 -2.00 34.72
N THR A 623 28.06 -1.10 35.52
CA THR A 623 28.28 -1.04 36.97
C THR A 623 27.84 -2.33 37.67
N GLU A 624 26.72 -2.89 37.24
CA GLU A 624 26.15 -4.11 37.81
C GLU A 624 26.68 -5.39 37.17
N GLY A 625 27.53 -5.30 36.14
CA GLY A 625 28.06 -6.47 35.43
C GLY A 625 27.00 -7.30 34.70
N LEU A 626 25.95 -6.64 34.20
CA LEU A 626 24.85 -7.25 33.45
C LEU A 626 25.18 -7.30 31.95
N GLY A 627 24.91 -8.44 31.32
CA GLY A 627 25.11 -8.65 29.87
C GLY A 627 23.90 -9.28 29.21
N ALA A 628 22.70 -8.84 29.61
CA ALA A 628 21.43 -9.39 29.17
C ALA A 628 21.09 -9.00 27.73
N GLU A 629 20.87 -9.98 26.85
CA GLU A 629 20.27 -9.78 25.54
C GLU A 629 19.28 -10.88 25.16
N ILE A 630 18.40 -10.57 24.21
CA ILE A 630 17.44 -11.53 23.67
C ILE A 630 17.55 -11.57 22.15
N ARG A 631 17.66 -12.78 21.61
CA ARG A 631 17.55 -13.05 20.17
C ARG A 631 16.25 -13.79 19.91
N VAL A 632 15.47 -13.33 18.93
CA VAL A 632 14.27 -14.01 18.43
C VAL A 632 14.55 -14.48 17.01
N CYS A 633 14.38 -15.77 16.78
CA CYS A 633 14.49 -16.45 15.50
C CYS A 633 13.14 -17.10 15.15
N TYR A 634 12.93 -17.40 13.87
CA TYR A 634 11.69 -18.02 13.41
C TYR A 634 11.90 -19.50 13.12
N ASP A 635 10.94 -20.32 13.55
CA ASP A 635 10.75 -21.68 13.05
C ASP A 635 9.70 -21.64 11.94
N ILE A 636 10.15 -21.36 10.73
CA ILE A 636 9.29 -21.20 9.53
C ILE A 636 8.49 -22.48 9.26
N ALA A 637 9.07 -23.65 9.55
CA ALA A 637 8.44 -24.93 9.26
C ALA A 637 7.16 -25.13 10.09
N ASN A 638 7.19 -24.69 11.35
CA ASN A 638 6.07 -24.82 12.28
C ASN A 638 5.24 -23.53 12.43
N GLY A 639 5.76 -22.38 11.99
CA GLY A 639 5.13 -21.07 12.15
C GLY A 639 5.33 -20.48 13.54
N ASP A 640 6.39 -20.90 14.23
CA ASP A 640 6.64 -20.62 15.64
C ASP A 640 7.86 -19.69 15.83
N VAL A 641 8.06 -19.21 17.06
CA VAL A 641 9.27 -18.45 17.42
C VAL A 641 10.14 -19.26 18.36
N TYR A 642 11.45 -19.12 18.13
CA TYR A 642 12.50 -19.64 18.98
C TYR A 642 13.30 -18.47 19.54
N THR A 643 13.57 -18.46 20.84
CA THR A 643 14.21 -17.34 21.52
C THR A 643 15.37 -17.78 22.39
N SER A 644 16.47 -17.05 22.26
CA SER A 644 17.66 -17.22 23.09
C SER A 644 17.76 -16.04 24.06
N PHE A 645 17.66 -16.34 25.34
CA PHE A 645 17.95 -15.42 26.43
C PHE A 645 19.44 -15.56 26.77
N ILE A 646 20.19 -14.50 26.54
CA ILE A 646 21.65 -14.50 26.57
C ILE A 646 22.11 -13.65 27.75
N ASN A 647 23.09 -14.14 28.50
CA ASN A 647 23.77 -13.38 29.54
C ASN A 647 25.28 -13.46 29.34
N SER A 648 25.87 -12.43 28.74
CA SER A 648 27.32 -12.28 28.60
C SER A 648 27.97 -11.54 29.78
N GLY A 649 27.21 -11.28 30.86
CA GLY A 649 27.66 -10.57 32.05
C GLY A 649 28.40 -11.48 33.04
N THR A 650 28.66 -10.92 34.23
CA THR A 650 29.41 -11.59 35.31
C THR A 650 28.52 -12.06 36.46
N ARG A 651 27.22 -11.75 36.43
CA ARG A 651 26.22 -12.23 37.40
C ARG A 651 24.97 -12.77 36.69
N PRO A 652 24.13 -13.58 37.35
CA PRO A 652 22.87 -14.05 36.78
C PRO A 652 21.93 -12.91 36.38
N CYS A 653 21.17 -13.13 35.32
CA CYS A 653 20.14 -12.20 34.81
C CYS A 653 18.78 -12.90 34.85
N THR A 654 17.76 -12.26 35.40
CA THR A 654 16.41 -12.84 35.52
C THR A 654 15.43 -12.09 34.63
N PHE A 655 15.07 -12.70 33.51
CA PHE A 655 14.10 -12.17 32.56
C PHE A 655 12.68 -12.49 33.02
N VAL A 656 11.85 -11.46 33.12
CA VAL A 656 10.40 -11.57 33.32
C VAL A 656 9.70 -11.27 32.01
N ILE A 657 9.12 -12.30 31.39
CA ILE A 657 8.43 -12.22 30.12
C ILE A 657 6.93 -12.12 30.36
N THR A 658 6.33 -11.07 29.80
CA THR A 658 4.88 -10.83 29.84
C THR A 658 4.36 -10.79 28.40
N PRO A 659 3.39 -11.65 28.04
CA PRO A 659 2.66 -11.52 26.79
C PRO A 659 1.89 -10.19 26.77
N ASN A 660 1.85 -9.53 25.61
CA ASN A 660 1.13 -8.27 25.45
C ASN A 660 -0.24 -8.48 24.80
N ALA A 661 -0.27 -9.05 23.58
CA ALA A 661 -1.49 -9.17 22.78
C ALA A 661 -2.02 -10.60 22.65
N TYR A 662 -1.16 -11.61 22.77
CA TYR A 662 -1.48 -13.02 22.59
C TYR A 662 -1.03 -13.80 23.83
N TYR A 663 -1.68 -14.93 24.16
CA TYR A 663 -1.46 -15.73 25.39
C TYR A 663 -1.94 -15.05 26.69
N THR A 664 -3.20 -14.66 26.76
CA THR A 664 -3.72 -13.73 27.79
C THR A 664 -4.27 -14.36 29.07
N ASN A 665 -3.85 -15.59 29.45
CA ASN A 665 -4.25 -16.22 30.72
C ASN A 665 -3.42 -15.77 31.94
N ASN A 666 -2.96 -14.51 31.99
CA ASN A 666 -2.02 -13.99 33.00
C ASN A 666 -0.70 -14.78 33.12
N GLU A 667 -0.33 -15.53 32.08
CA GLU A 667 0.93 -16.27 32.05
C GLU A 667 2.10 -15.29 32.07
N LYS A 668 2.98 -15.44 33.05
CA LYS A 668 4.27 -14.77 33.13
C LYS A 668 5.33 -15.83 33.22
N TRP A 669 6.36 -15.71 32.39
CA TRP A 669 7.50 -16.62 32.43
C TRP A 669 8.67 -15.90 33.08
N THR A 670 9.37 -16.60 33.96
CA THR A 670 10.59 -16.11 34.59
C THR A 670 11.73 -17.03 34.18
N ILE A 671 12.77 -16.48 33.58
CA ILE A 671 13.94 -17.23 33.10
C ILE A 671 15.18 -16.60 33.72
N THR A 672 15.85 -17.35 34.60
CA THR A 672 17.15 -16.97 35.12
C THR A 672 18.25 -17.59 34.26
N VAL A 673 19.12 -16.74 33.71
CA VAL A 673 20.25 -17.14 32.87
C VAL A 673 21.55 -16.91 33.64
N PRO A 674 22.31 -17.96 33.96
CA PRO A 674 23.63 -17.83 34.60
C PRO A 674 24.59 -16.93 33.81
N ALA A 675 25.57 -16.34 34.49
CA ALA A 675 26.62 -15.56 33.86
C ALA A 675 27.36 -16.37 32.78
N GLY A 676 27.64 -15.75 31.63
CA GLY A 676 28.34 -16.39 30.51
C GLY A 676 27.57 -17.50 29.79
N SER A 677 26.24 -17.57 29.96
CA SER A 677 25.41 -18.65 29.39
C SER A 677 24.22 -18.12 28.60
N GLN A 678 23.49 -19.03 27.97
CA GLN A 678 22.22 -18.74 27.31
C GLN A 678 21.19 -19.82 27.62
N VAL A 679 19.91 -19.43 27.66
CA VAL A 679 18.76 -20.34 27.79
C VAL A 679 17.85 -20.16 26.59
N GLU A 680 17.37 -21.29 26.09
CA GLU A 680 16.59 -21.44 24.87
C GLU A 680 15.10 -21.64 25.23
N GLN A 681 14.17 -20.98 24.53
CA GLN A 681 12.72 -21.18 24.67
C GLN A 681 12.01 -21.15 23.32
N SER A 682 10.95 -21.94 23.17
CA SER A 682 10.10 -21.97 21.98
C SER A 682 8.64 -21.76 22.37
N TRP A 683 7.91 -20.96 21.59
CA TRP A 683 6.46 -20.77 21.79
C TRP A 683 5.70 -21.05 20.52
N SER A 684 4.64 -21.86 20.65
CA SER A 684 3.79 -22.18 19.50
C SER A 684 2.77 -21.10 19.22
N LEU A 685 2.81 -20.51 18.02
CA LEU A 685 1.99 -19.37 17.58
C LEU A 685 0.71 -19.77 16.84
N LYS A 686 0.38 -21.07 16.83
CA LYS A 686 -0.78 -21.60 16.12
C LYS A 686 -2.10 -20.94 16.53
N ALA A 687 -2.27 -20.64 17.82
CA ALA A 687 -3.50 -20.06 18.36
C ALA A 687 -3.74 -18.61 17.90
N SER A 688 -2.69 -17.90 17.49
CA SER A 688 -2.73 -16.51 17.05
C SER A 688 -2.54 -16.38 15.54
N GLY A 689 -2.50 -17.47 14.77
CA GLY A 689 -2.25 -17.40 13.32
C GLY A 689 -0.83 -16.97 12.97
N ASN A 690 0.14 -17.41 13.77
CA ASN A 690 1.58 -17.10 13.66
C ASN A 690 1.99 -15.70 14.16
N TRP A 691 1.11 -15.03 14.89
CA TRP A 691 1.40 -13.72 15.48
C TRP A 691 1.99 -13.85 16.88
N TYR A 692 2.95 -12.98 17.21
CA TYR A 692 3.55 -12.90 18.54
C TYR A 692 3.65 -11.44 18.99
N ASP A 693 3.56 -11.21 20.31
CA ASP A 693 3.76 -9.91 20.94
C ASP A 693 4.03 -10.11 22.44
N PHE A 694 5.28 -9.97 22.86
CA PHE A 694 5.68 -10.13 24.25
C PHE A 694 6.75 -9.10 24.63
N THR A 695 6.80 -8.78 25.93
CA THR A 695 7.84 -7.91 26.50
C THR A 695 8.61 -8.66 27.57
N ALA A 696 9.93 -8.66 27.47
CA ALA A 696 10.83 -9.10 28.52
C ALA A 696 11.41 -7.90 29.27
N ARG A 697 11.43 -7.98 30.60
CA ARG A 697 12.11 -7.07 31.51
C ARG A 697 13.15 -7.80 32.32
N LEU A 698 14.14 -7.08 32.83
CA LEU A 698 15.14 -7.64 33.72
C LEU A 698 14.78 -7.27 35.17
N ASN A 699 14.81 -8.23 36.10
CA ASN A 699 14.58 -7.91 37.52
C ASN A 699 15.69 -7.01 38.08
N GLU A 700 16.91 -7.21 37.58
CA GLU A 700 18.12 -6.54 38.02
C GLU A 700 18.28 -5.12 37.40
N ASP A 701 17.55 -4.82 36.32
CA ASP A 701 17.57 -3.52 35.65
C ASP A 701 16.15 -3.09 35.25
N PRO A 702 15.52 -2.14 35.97
CA PRO A 702 14.18 -1.67 35.65
C PRO A 702 14.11 -0.86 34.35
N ALA A 703 15.24 -0.35 33.82
CA ALA A 703 15.29 0.32 32.53
C ALA A 703 15.33 -0.68 31.37
N TYR A 704 15.74 -1.92 31.60
CA TYR A 704 15.86 -2.93 30.56
C TYR A 704 14.49 -3.39 30.05
N ILE A 705 14.21 -3.10 28.79
CA ILE A 705 13.01 -3.52 28.09
C ILE A 705 13.41 -4.10 26.73
N ARG A 706 12.86 -5.28 26.43
CA ARG A 706 12.86 -5.86 25.08
C ARG A 706 11.44 -6.26 24.70
N ARG A 707 10.81 -5.55 23.77
CA ARG A 707 9.52 -5.97 23.19
C ARG A 707 9.74 -6.53 21.80
N PHE A 708 9.09 -7.66 21.52
CA PHE A 708 9.11 -8.32 20.22
C PHE A 708 7.68 -8.56 19.77
N ALA A 709 7.32 -8.03 18.60
CA ALA A 709 6.05 -8.33 17.96
C ALA A 709 6.19 -8.50 16.44
N GLY A 710 5.24 -9.23 15.85
CA GLY A 710 5.14 -9.44 14.42
C GLY A 710 4.43 -10.74 14.07
N ARG A 711 4.52 -11.14 12.80
CA ARG A 711 4.05 -12.42 12.29
C ARG A 711 5.21 -13.24 11.75
N VAL A 712 5.22 -14.55 12.02
CA VAL A 712 6.12 -15.50 11.35
C VAL A 712 5.54 -15.83 9.98
N GLU A 713 6.18 -15.31 8.93
CA GLU A 713 5.81 -15.64 7.54
C GLU A 713 6.32 -17.04 7.20
N THR A 714 5.41 -17.90 6.73
CA THR A 714 5.72 -19.33 6.41
C THR A 714 5.71 -19.62 4.91
N GLY A 715 5.58 -18.58 4.09
CA GLY A 715 5.25 -18.72 2.66
C GLY A 715 3.82 -19.18 2.38
N LYS A 716 2.98 -19.33 3.43
CA LYS A 716 1.56 -19.70 3.32
C LYS A 716 0.67 -18.55 3.78
N ALA A 717 -0.52 -18.50 3.20
CA ALA A 717 -1.55 -17.56 3.64
C ALA A 717 -1.99 -17.87 5.08
N SER A 718 -2.34 -16.83 5.83
CA SER A 718 -2.73 -16.90 7.25
C SER A 718 -3.90 -15.94 7.51
N VAL A 719 -3.91 -15.29 8.67
CA VAL A 719 -4.85 -14.25 9.07
C VAL A 719 -4.11 -12.95 9.40
N THR A 720 -4.84 -11.85 9.33
CA THR A 720 -4.41 -10.52 9.81
C THR A 720 -4.28 -10.53 11.35
N ASP A 721 -3.61 -9.53 11.92
CA ASP A 721 -3.36 -9.44 13.38
C ASP A 721 -4.67 -9.61 14.18
N PRO A 722 -4.82 -10.67 15.00
CA PRO A 722 -6.06 -10.92 15.73
C PRO A 722 -6.39 -9.91 16.82
N ALA A 723 -5.40 -9.19 17.33
CA ALA A 723 -5.55 -8.17 18.36
C ALA A 723 -5.84 -6.77 17.78
N MET A 724 -5.82 -6.62 16.46
CA MET A 724 -6.12 -5.35 15.78
C MET A 724 -7.57 -4.90 16.02
N GLY A 725 -7.74 -3.63 16.38
CA GLY A 725 -9.04 -3.03 16.68
C GLY A 725 -9.69 -3.44 18.01
N GLN A 726 -9.03 -4.25 18.84
CA GLN A 726 -9.53 -4.69 20.16
C GLN A 726 -9.40 -3.63 21.27
#